data_AF-A0A849B2N9-F1
#
_entry.id   AF-A0A849B2N9-F1
#
_cell.length_a   1.000
_cell.length_b   1.000
_cell.length_c   1.000
_cell.angle_alpha   90.00
_cell.angle_beta   90.00
_cell.angle_gamma   90.00
#
_symmetry.space_group_name_H-M   'P 1'
#
loop_
_entity.id
_entity.type
_entity.pdbx_description
1 polymer ?
#
loop_
_entity_poly.entity_id
_entity_poly.type
_entity_poly.pdbx_seq_one_letter_code
_entity_poly.pdbx_strand_id
1 'polypeptide(L)'
;MKLLTLFVRYGDADYQGAFKRLCQLYQRIEGLDYDAVLIDTALPTDLTVSLGPNIVMIGGDNSRREFSGWDTALARFPALLDGYDLVHIVTSAFENEYNGFYPYINRQMFDYAASHDDVVLAHIDAYPDAVRQFGRSFQTWGCSKFLIAVPERIRKLGSFVGRFGAEALFAPSSDRPFREDAPLSANYQSYLLEWLTGDGLPHGKWHSVFELSPQNLQRFQAKAISIVDEHALSMRLRETGARIVDYTWLHSRGLEQDAGSIPDEIQQVQERNRYLFDNPIVERSLDLSDHRHYRSLATLFQRRQKSETPFGRTPVLEALWLGNRVLRSQFDLDDPLHCAAIHLNQGVAIDGEQRDWLARPDTTLPQDGWLPLTRGLHAIYLARDDLRASFDLATRGGRHGLVSWWLLEGLRDARYVGFMRDDMYARVDETVVQDQPLPITCGLHALCEARDDLREQADLSTEAGRRTLLSWWMLEGIHDPSLRTCMPAALYAEVCTQVQQDAAIPLTRGLLALRVARQDLRDMDTATREGRERLVSWWVLDGRHEAQPICIVRPEEYAAVDPAIVQDALLPITKGLHAVCKARTDLRDQIDLATPEGRGKLIQWWIREGAGTPAFDGFLPIAFYHELARDIAQDAPLPITRGMQALHAARDDLREFADLADREGRAAFVSWWIREVPGNAFLAQLISRDQLQQPDATVTQDQQVPITRAMRALYTALAGGPGTDKALEQAEGRGELVAWWSEQLLRGAVPRALLPTDATLGISDPTQPGNERDVVHPLAAAAYAQRSDLRDAFDTGTAEGRLALNLWLFNFGKYELRLHIEDEEPPTHEIRRPPHGGTTGKFLRGGVNIVGFGRGELGIGEDVRMASLALRHVDMDLCVPAIPLAIGARQQDLSLRAYEVDAPLYNTNLVFLPHYETIRLLGATGEKLFGDRYNIGCWQWELPAYPRGMELALELVDEIWSSTRFTAEAMRGATDKPVLVMPMAVALPPLSRAYTRAEFGLPEDAFVFLNILDGNSSVHRKNPLAVIKAFQRAFPPGTGGVHLLFKTMNMGSAPSQWDDVLALCRDDPRVSIISEAIAREAVIGLQSVCDCFVSLHRAEGFGRNIAEAMLLEKPVIVSAFSGNTDFTNDTTAFMVGGEAIAVGAGEYAFADGQHWWDADVESAASQMRRCVEDEGERRQRALAGKHFVLAHYSPEAVGRNYLERLQQLNAASKEGA
;
A
#
# COMPACT_ATOMS: atom_id res chain seq x y z
N MET A 1 21.84 32.45 1.16
CA MET A 1 23.08 31.87 1.69
C MET A 1 23.44 30.70 0.81
N LYS A 2 24.70 30.58 0.41
CA LYS A 2 25.19 29.53 -0.48
C LYS A 2 25.98 28.48 0.29
N LEU A 3 25.53 27.23 0.25
CA LEU A 3 26.09 26.09 0.97
C LEU A 3 26.72 25.08 -0.01
N LEU A 4 27.96 24.67 0.23
CA LEU A 4 28.55 23.51 -0.43
C LEU A 4 28.38 22.27 0.44
N THR A 5 27.83 21.18 -0.08
CA THR A 5 27.72 19.90 0.64
C THR A 5 28.70 18.87 0.10
N LEU A 6 29.56 18.29 0.94
CA LEU A 6 30.38 17.11 0.63
C LEU A 6 29.75 15.88 1.29
N PHE A 7 28.90 15.19 0.53
CA PHE A 7 28.13 14.03 1.01
C PHE A 7 28.85 12.73 0.65
N VAL A 8 29.31 11.95 1.62
CA VAL A 8 30.02 10.69 1.36
C VAL A 8 29.19 9.45 1.73
N ARG A 9 29.27 8.40 0.90
CA ARG A 9 28.63 7.09 1.13
C ARG A 9 29.52 5.95 0.64
N TYR A 10 29.18 4.73 1.02
CA TYR A 10 29.76 3.49 0.47
C TYR A 10 28.62 2.66 -0.14
N GLY A 11 28.30 2.92 -1.41
CA GLY A 11 27.06 2.47 -2.03
C GLY A 11 25.81 3.04 -1.33
N ASP A 12 24.63 2.61 -1.78
CA ASP A 12 23.34 3.10 -1.25
C ASP A 12 22.55 2.05 -0.44
N ALA A 13 23.09 0.84 -0.28
CA ALA A 13 22.36 -0.29 0.31
C ALA A 13 22.00 -0.09 1.79
N ASP A 14 22.97 0.36 2.60
CA ASP A 14 22.78 0.50 4.06
C ASP A 14 21.91 1.72 4.43
N TYR A 15 21.83 2.72 3.56
CA TYR A 15 21.23 4.04 3.83
C TYR A 15 20.41 4.56 2.64
N GLN A 16 19.55 3.71 2.09
CA GLN A 16 18.86 3.99 0.84
C GLN A 16 18.10 5.32 0.87
N GLY A 17 18.39 6.20 -0.10
CA GLY A 17 17.75 7.51 -0.21
C GLY A 17 18.18 8.57 0.81
N ALA A 18 19.26 8.36 1.58
CA ALA A 18 19.75 9.34 2.56
C ALA A 18 20.05 10.72 1.94
N PHE A 19 20.66 10.75 0.75
CA PHE A 19 20.92 12.01 0.05
C PHE A 19 19.64 12.76 -0.33
N LYS A 20 18.59 12.03 -0.76
CA LYS A 20 17.28 12.62 -1.07
C LYS A 20 16.65 13.25 0.17
N ARG A 21 16.73 12.58 1.33
CA ARG A 21 16.21 13.11 2.59
C ARG A 21 17.01 14.31 3.08
N LEU A 22 18.32 14.33 2.87
CA LEU A 22 19.14 15.52 3.11
C LEU A 22 18.70 16.72 2.25
N CYS A 23 18.41 16.48 0.96
CA CYS A 23 17.88 17.54 0.08
C CYS A 23 16.51 18.05 0.57
N GLN A 24 15.62 17.17 1.05
CA GLN A 24 14.34 17.56 1.65
C GLN A 24 14.53 18.37 2.94
N LEU A 25 15.57 18.09 3.72
CA LEU A 25 15.92 18.91 4.87
C LEU A 25 16.29 20.33 4.42
N TYR A 26 17.13 20.49 3.41
CA TYR A 26 17.51 21.82 2.89
C TYR A 26 16.32 22.62 2.35
N GLN A 27 15.38 21.96 1.67
CA GLN A 27 14.18 22.61 1.14
C GLN A 27 13.30 23.25 2.22
N ARG A 28 13.39 22.80 3.47
CA ARG A 28 12.67 23.39 4.61
C ARG A 28 13.38 24.60 5.20
N ILE A 29 14.63 24.85 4.82
CA ILE A 29 15.43 25.96 5.34
C ILE A 29 15.29 27.15 4.38
N GLU A 30 14.54 28.15 4.81
CA GLU A 30 14.25 29.33 4.00
C GLU A 30 15.54 30.03 3.51
N GLY A 31 15.60 30.33 2.21
CA GLY A 31 16.66 31.10 1.56
C GLY A 31 18.04 30.41 1.53
N LEU A 32 18.09 29.09 1.74
CA LEU A 32 19.30 28.27 1.62
C LEU A 32 19.42 27.75 0.17
N ASP A 33 20.43 28.24 -0.55
CA ASP A 33 20.84 27.72 -1.85
C ASP A 33 22.02 26.75 -1.61
N TYR A 34 22.04 25.61 -2.29
CA TYR A 34 23.07 24.61 -2.07
C TYR A 34 23.55 23.94 -3.36
N ASP A 35 24.86 23.68 -3.38
CA ASP A 35 25.52 22.78 -4.31
C ASP A 35 26.03 21.55 -3.55
N ALA A 36 26.11 20.38 -4.20
CA ALA A 36 26.54 19.14 -3.54
C ALA A 36 27.51 18.32 -4.39
N VAL A 37 28.56 17.81 -3.73
CA VAL A 37 29.44 16.75 -4.23
C VAL A 37 29.09 15.46 -3.50
N LEU A 38 28.46 14.51 -4.20
CA LEU A 38 28.16 13.18 -3.69
C LEU A 38 29.34 12.24 -3.97
N ILE A 39 30.02 11.80 -2.93
CA ILE A 39 31.23 10.99 -2.99
C ILE A 39 30.85 9.55 -2.66
N ASP A 40 30.90 8.66 -3.64
CA ASP A 40 30.64 7.24 -3.41
C ASP A 40 31.95 6.45 -3.39
N THR A 41 32.38 6.02 -2.21
CA THR A 41 33.65 5.29 -2.04
C THR A 41 33.55 3.81 -2.44
N ALA A 42 32.37 3.35 -2.88
CA ALA A 42 32.25 2.07 -3.57
C ALA A 42 32.51 2.17 -5.09
N LEU A 43 32.62 3.39 -5.63
CA LEU A 43 32.85 3.66 -7.04
C LEU A 43 34.33 3.98 -7.35
N PRO A 44 34.80 3.76 -8.60
CA PRO A 44 36.17 4.09 -9.01
C PRO A 44 36.54 5.57 -8.82
N THR A 45 37.74 5.86 -8.32
CA THR A 45 38.18 7.22 -7.93
C THR A 45 38.30 8.22 -9.09
N ASP A 46 38.29 7.74 -10.33
CA ASP A 46 38.31 8.55 -11.55
C ASP A 46 36.91 8.98 -12.03
N LEU A 47 35.84 8.44 -11.43
CA LEU A 47 34.45 8.73 -11.77
C LEU A 47 34.04 10.17 -11.40
N THR A 48 33.26 10.83 -12.27
CA THR A 48 32.61 12.12 -12.02
C THR A 48 31.33 12.19 -12.83
N VAL A 49 30.23 12.69 -12.30
CA VAL A 49 28.89 12.47 -12.86
C VAL A 49 27.99 13.63 -12.44
N SER A 50 27.49 14.46 -13.35
CA SER A 50 26.54 15.52 -12.96
C SER A 50 25.13 14.94 -12.79
N LEU A 51 24.53 15.07 -11.60
CA LEU A 51 23.18 14.59 -11.30
C LEU A 51 22.11 15.70 -11.45
N GLY A 52 22.55 16.93 -11.73
CA GLY A 52 21.73 18.12 -11.90
C GLY A 52 22.59 19.39 -11.91
N PRO A 53 22.00 20.57 -12.08
CA PRO A 53 22.75 21.84 -12.17
C PRO A 53 23.61 22.13 -10.93
N ASN A 54 23.16 21.66 -9.76
CA ASN A 54 23.79 21.95 -8.47
C ASN A 54 24.41 20.70 -7.81
N ILE A 55 24.43 19.55 -8.48
CA ILE A 55 24.84 18.27 -7.86
C ILE A 55 25.78 17.50 -8.78
N VAL A 56 26.95 17.15 -8.27
CA VAL A 56 27.92 16.27 -8.93
C VAL A 56 28.22 15.06 -8.04
N MET A 57 28.24 13.87 -8.61
CA MET A 57 28.70 12.66 -7.97
C MET A 57 30.13 12.34 -8.43
N ILE A 58 30.98 11.87 -7.53
CA ILE A 58 32.34 11.37 -7.83
C ILE A 58 32.56 10.04 -7.14
N GLY A 59 33.44 9.20 -7.69
CA GLY A 59 33.95 8.05 -6.95
C GLY A 59 35.07 8.49 -6.00
N GLY A 60 35.12 7.88 -4.81
CA GLY A 60 36.00 8.30 -3.72
C GLY A 60 36.98 7.22 -3.27
N ASP A 61 38.14 7.63 -2.74
CA ASP A 61 39.06 6.68 -2.10
C ASP A 61 38.43 6.14 -0.80
N ASN A 62 38.42 4.82 -0.64
CA ASN A 62 37.90 4.14 0.55
C ASN A 62 39.00 3.65 1.52
N SER A 63 40.27 3.97 1.26
CA SER A 63 41.41 3.52 2.08
C SER A 63 41.29 3.93 3.55
N ARG A 64 40.63 5.07 3.81
CA ARG A 64 40.29 5.61 5.13
C ARG A 64 38.80 5.98 5.21
N ARG A 65 37.96 5.22 4.50
CA ARG A 65 36.49 5.36 4.47
C ARG A 65 36.05 6.79 4.11
N GLU A 66 35.20 7.42 4.92
CA GLU A 66 34.66 8.76 4.69
C GLU A 66 35.75 9.84 4.54
N PHE A 67 36.86 9.74 5.29
CA PHE A 67 37.91 10.75 5.33
C PHE A 67 38.69 10.84 4.01
N SER A 68 39.09 9.69 3.46
CA SER A 68 39.75 9.62 2.16
C SER A 68 38.79 10.00 1.01
N GLY A 69 37.50 9.76 1.18
CA GLY A 69 36.46 10.21 0.25
C GLY A 69 36.39 11.74 0.16
N TRP A 70 36.33 12.44 1.29
CA TRP A 70 36.33 13.92 1.30
C TRP A 70 37.63 14.52 0.74
N ASP A 71 38.78 13.91 1.06
CA ASP A 71 40.06 14.31 0.46
C ASP A 71 40.07 14.15 -1.06
N THR A 72 39.41 13.11 -1.57
CA THR A 72 39.26 12.91 -3.02
C THR A 72 38.52 14.08 -3.66
N ALA A 73 37.44 14.57 -3.04
CA ALA A 73 36.69 15.72 -3.56
C ALA A 73 37.53 17.01 -3.59
N LEU A 74 38.24 17.31 -2.51
CA LEU A 74 39.10 18.51 -2.43
C LEU A 74 40.29 18.46 -3.39
N ALA A 75 40.91 17.29 -3.55
CA ALA A 75 42.01 17.11 -4.49
C ALA A 75 41.54 17.24 -5.95
N ARG A 76 40.35 16.73 -6.25
CA ARG A 76 39.77 16.75 -7.60
C ARG A 76 39.30 18.13 -8.03
N PHE A 77 38.84 18.94 -7.07
CA PHE A 77 38.33 20.27 -7.31
C PHE A 77 39.06 21.29 -6.41
N PRO A 78 40.25 21.76 -6.81
CA PRO A 78 41.06 22.65 -5.97
C PRO A 78 40.38 23.99 -5.60
N ALA A 79 39.46 24.45 -6.45
CA ALA A 79 38.66 25.68 -6.25
C ALA A 79 37.26 25.40 -5.67
N LEU A 80 36.97 24.16 -5.23
CA LEU A 80 35.63 23.74 -4.81
C LEU A 80 35.01 24.62 -3.73
N LEU A 81 35.87 25.12 -2.85
CA LEU A 81 35.50 25.89 -1.68
C LEU A 81 35.23 27.38 -1.99
N ASP A 82 35.40 27.81 -3.25
CA ASP A 82 35.32 29.21 -3.63
C ASP A 82 33.87 29.65 -3.89
N GLY A 83 33.49 30.82 -3.38
CA GLY A 83 32.15 31.40 -3.61
C GLY A 83 31.01 30.83 -2.76
N TYR A 84 31.33 30.05 -1.71
CA TYR A 84 30.35 29.55 -0.74
C TYR A 84 30.49 30.25 0.61
N ASP A 85 29.36 30.44 1.29
CA ASP A 85 29.33 30.98 2.66
C ASP A 85 29.74 29.89 3.67
N LEU A 86 29.29 28.65 3.42
CA LEU A 86 29.49 27.50 4.30
C LEU A 86 29.77 26.22 3.51
N VAL A 87 30.40 25.27 4.21
CA VAL A 87 30.65 23.90 3.76
C VAL A 87 30.03 22.94 4.77
N HIS A 88 29.21 22.00 4.28
CA HIS A 88 28.62 20.93 5.04
C HIS A 88 29.26 19.58 4.68
N ILE A 89 29.96 19.00 5.63
CA ILE A 89 30.60 17.68 5.55
C ILE A 89 29.65 16.66 6.18
N VAL A 90 29.23 15.66 5.41
CA VAL A 90 28.15 14.76 5.83
C VAL A 90 28.32 13.36 5.27
N THR A 91 27.91 12.36 6.04
CA THR A 91 27.88 10.95 5.59
C THR A 91 26.44 10.48 5.36
N SER A 92 26.26 9.38 4.61
CA SER A 92 24.95 8.75 4.44
C SER A 92 24.32 8.24 5.74
N ALA A 93 25.10 8.12 6.81
CA ALA A 93 24.65 7.65 8.13
C ALA A 93 24.14 8.78 9.04
N PHE A 94 23.98 10.02 8.54
CA PHE A 94 23.63 11.17 9.38
C PHE A 94 22.34 10.95 10.18
N GLU A 95 21.29 10.35 9.62
CA GLU A 95 20.01 10.12 10.31
C GLU A 95 20.08 9.08 11.44
N ASN A 96 21.14 8.27 11.51
CA ASN A 96 21.29 7.21 12.50
C ASN A 96 21.89 7.69 13.85
N GLU A 97 22.06 9.00 14.08
CA GLU A 97 22.42 9.47 15.42
C GLU A 97 21.27 9.38 16.43
N TYR A 98 21.66 9.11 17.67
CA TYR A 98 20.87 8.70 18.83
C TYR A 98 19.62 9.54 19.16
N ASN A 99 19.45 10.71 18.54
CA ASN A 99 18.48 11.70 18.98
C ASN A 99 17.61 12.32 17.88
N GLY A 100 17.83 11.99 16.59
CA GLY A 100 16.94 12.42 15.50
C GLY A 100 16.71 13.94 15.36
N PHE A 101 17.65 14.79 15.82
CA PHE A 101 17.47 16.26 15.87
C PHE A 101 17.67 16.98 14.52
N TYR A 102 18.22 16.32 13.51
CA TYR A 102 18.48 16.92 12.19
C TYR A 102 17.26 17.61 11.55
N PRO A 103 16.02 17.09 11.64
CA PRO A 103 14.84 17.77 11.14
C PRO A 103 14.57 19.15 11.76
N TYR A 104 15.22 19.47 12.88
CA TYR A 104 15.05 20.74 13.61
C TYR A 104 16.22 21.71 13.41
N ILE A 105 17.22 21.33 12.62
CA ILE A 105 18.22 22.28 12.14
C ILE A 105 17.51 23.33 11.31
N ASN A 106 17.74 24.60 11.65
CA ASN A 106 17.04 25.72 11.06
C ASN A 106 18.03 26.75 10.51
N ARG A 107 17.48 27.74 9.79
CA ARG A 107 18.28 28.77 9.11
C ARG A 107 19.22 29.52 10.05
N GLN A 108 18.81 29.77 11.29
CA GLN A 108 19.58 30.56 12.25
C GLN A 108 20.87 29.85 12.68
N MET A 109 20.92 28.51 12.67
CA MET A 109 22.17 27.77 12.93
C MET A 109 23.18 27.97 11.81
N PHE A 110 22.72 27.97 10.56
CA PHE A 110 23.58 28.27 9.42
C PHE A 110 24.05 29.72 9.47
N ASP A 111 23.17 30.67 9.79
CA ASP A 111 23.56 32.08 9.96
C ASP A 111 24.60 32.24 11.07
N TYR A 112 24.46 31.51 12.18
CA TYR A 112 25.42 31.50 13.28
C TYR A 112 26.79 30.97 12.85
N ALA A 113 26.85 29.87 12.11
CA ALA A 113 28.13 29.36 11.58
C ALA A 113 28.75 30.32 10.56
N ALA A 114 27.94 30.96 9.72
CA ALA A 114 28.43 31.90 8.72
C ALA A 114 28.96 33.21 9.33
N SER A 115 28.41 33.64 10.49
CA SER A 115 28.85 34.84 11.18
C SER A 115 30.07 34.64 12.10
N HIS A 116 30.50 33.40 12.33
CA HIS A 116 31.61 33.05 13.20
C HIS A 116 32.64 32.21 12.46
N ASP A 117 33.68 32.88 11.96
CA ASP A 117 34.69 32.24 11.13
C ASP A 117 35.51 31.17 11.87
N ASP A 118 35.46 31.13 13.21
CA ASP A 118 36.15 30.19 14.09
C ASP A 118 35.28 29.04 14.58
N VAL A 119 34.01 28.96 14.17
CA VAL A 119 33.08 27.92 14.60
C VAL A 119 33.01 26.77 13.60
N VAL A 120 32.96 25.55 14.15
CA VAL A 120 32.56 24.33 13.45
C VAL A 120 31.38 23.73 14.18
N LEU A 121 30.21 23.67 13.55
CA LEU A 121 29.03 23.04 14.12
C LEU A 121 29.08 21.53 13.88
N ALA A 122 28.96 20.73 14.94
CA ALA A 122 28.87 19.28 14.87
C ALA A 122 28.11 18.74 16.10
N HIS A 123 27.74 17.47 16.15
CA HIS A 123 27.36 16.83 17.42
C HIS A 123 28.62 16.52 18.19
N ILE A 124 28.70 16.85 19.48
CA ILE A 124 29.89 16.57 20.28
C ILE A 124 29.65 15.31 21.12
N ASP A 125 30.56 14.36 20.99
CA ASP A 125 30.67 13.20 21.87
C ASP A 125 31.86 13.34 22.81
N ALA A 126 31.83 12.57 23.90
CA ALA A 126 32.85 12.61 24.94
C ALA A 126 33.16 11.23 25.53
N TYR A 127 34.43 10.98 25.81
CA TYR A 127 34.87 9.87 26.64
C TYR A 127 34.68 10.16 28.13
N PRO A 128 34.52 9.12 28.97
CA PRO A 128 34.43 9.29 30.42
C PRO A 128 35.66 9.95 31.04
N ASP A 129 36.86 9.58 30.58
CA ASP A 129 38.13 10.18 30.98
C ASP A 129 38.92 10.66 29.76
N ALA A 130 39.78 11.66 29.96
CA ALA A 130 40.68 12.13 28.92
C ALA A 130 41.63 11.00 28.45
N VAL A 131 41.79 10.92 27.13
CA VAL A 131 42.63 9.94 26.42
C VAL A 131 43.81 10.64 25.75
N ARG A 132 44.86 9.89 25.38
CA ARG A 132 46.00 10.41 24.62
C ARG A 132 46.20 9.68 23.30
N GLN A 133 46.48 10.45 22.25
CA GLN A 133 46.79 9.99 20.90
C GLN A 133 47.99 10.78 20.35
N PHE A 134 49.07 10.09 19.96
CA PHE A 134 50.32 10.70 19.49
C PHE A 134 50.82 11.85 20.39
N GLY A 135 50.73 11.65 21.71
CA GLY A 135 51.17 12.63 22.71
C GLY A 135 50.18 13.78 22.98
N ARG A 136 49.08 13.89 22.24
CA ARG A 136 48.02 14.89 22.45
C ARG A 136 46.92 14.34 23.33
N SER A 137 46.40 15.16 24.26
CA SER A 137 45.26 14.77 25.10
C SER A 137 43.96 15.30 24.51
N PHE A 138 42.91 14.49 24.50
CA PHE A 138 41.55 14.93 24.18
C PHE A 138 40.53 14.13 25.01
N GLN A 139 39.31 14.64 25.09
CA GLN A 139 38.19 13.93 25.72
C GLN A 139 36.94 14.00 24.85
N THR A 140 36.77 15.08 24.09
CA THR A 140 35.65 15.32 23.19
C THR A 140 36.04 15.26 21.72
N TRP A 141 35.07 14.97 20.86
CA TRP A 141 35.19 15.08 19.41
C TRP A 141 33.85 15.46 18.78
N GLY A 142 33.89 16.18 17.66
CA GLY A 142 32.72 16.42 16.82
C GLY A 142 32.47 15.23 15.91
N CYS A 143 31.25 14.71 15.85
CA CYS A 143 30.90 13.61 14.99
C CYS A 143 30.98 14.03 13.52
N SER A 144 31.74 13.25 12.75
CA SER A 144 32.02 13.44 11.34
C SER A 144 30.81 13.17 10.43
N LYS A 145 29.70 12.67 10.98
CA LYS A 145 28.47 12.39 10.22
C LYS A 145 27.75 13.64 9.73
N PHE A 146 27.88 14.76 10.44
CA PHE A 146 27.22 16.03 10.11
C PHE A 146 28.01 17.20 10.72
N LEU A 147 28.75 17.92 9.88
CA LEU A 147 29.65 18.99 10.29
C LEU A 147 29.52 20.20 9.36
N ILE A 148 29.26 21.39 9.91
CA ILE A 148 29.18 22.65 9.14
C ILE A 148 30.32 23.57 9.54
N ALA A 149 31.05 24.11 8.56
CA ALA A 149 32.15 25.04 8.79
C ALA A 149 32.25 26.06 7.67
N VAL A 150 32.91 27.20 7.92
CA VAL A 150 33.29 28.12 6.84
C VAL A 150 34.41 27.50 5.95
N PRO A 151 34.45 27.83 4.65
CA PRO A 151 35.45 27.30 3.72
C PRO A 151 36.91 27.41 4.21
N GLU A 152 37.25 28.49 4.89
CA GLU A 152 38.61 28.73 5.39
C GLU A 152 39.07 27.71 6.44
N ARG A 153 38.14 27.14 7.21
CA ARG A 153 38.48 26.09 8.19
C ARG A 153 38.85 24.79 7.50
N ILE A 154 38.13 24.43 6.44
CA ILE A 154 38.45 23.26 5.62
C ILE A 154 39.82 23.46 4.93
N ARG A 155 40.12 24.66 4.40
CA ARG A 155 41.44 24.96 3.82
C ARG A 155 42.59 24.82 4.83
N LYS A 156 42.43 25.37 6.04
CA LYS A 156 43.47 25.28 7.10
C LYS A 156 43.67 23.87 7.63
N LEU A 157 42.62 23.05 7.67
CA LEU A 157 42.70 21.64 8.04
C LEU A 157 43.59 20.87 7.05
N GLY A 158 43.46 21.16 5.75
CA GLY A 158 44.09 20.43 4.68
C GLY A 158 43.39 19.09 4.46
N SER A 159 44.07 17.98 4.74
CA SER A 159 43.53 16.63 4.55
C SER A 159 42.63 16.21 5.71
N PHE A 160 41.53 15.51 5.43
CA PHE A 160 40.66 14.87 6.40
C PHE A 160 41.30 13.61 6.99
N VAL A 161 42.18 12.93 6.26
CA VAL A 161 42.94 11.78 6.76
C VAL A 161 44.01 12.20 7.77
N GLY A 162 44.17 11.42 8.84
CA GLY A 162 45.22 11.61 9.84
C GLY A 162 46.61 11.29 9.30
N ARG A 163 47.63 12.04 9.76
CA ARG A 163 49.04 11.86 9.34
C ARG A 163 49.74 10.70 10.09
N PHE A 164 49.17 9.49 10.00
CA PHE A 164 49.72 8.27 10.59
C PHE A 164 49.22 7.01 9.88
N GLY A 165 50.07 5.97 9.79
CA GLY A 165 49.74 4.68 9.22
C GLY A 165 49.27 3.64 10.24
N ALA A 166 48.66 2.56 9.76
CA ALA A 166 48.12 1.47 10.59
C ALA A 166 49.24 0.73 11.35
N GLU A 167 50.42 0.64 10.75
CA GLU A 167 51.62 0.00 11.28
C GLU A 167 52.16 0.66 12.56
N ALA A 168 51.81 1.93 12.80
CA ALA A 168 52.17 2.64 14.02
C ALA A 168 51.27 2.26 15.22
N LEU A 169 50.07 1.73 14.96
CA LEU A 169 49.05 1.48 15.99
C LEU A 169 48.91 -0.02 16.29
N PHE A 170 48.89 -0.85 15.26
CA PHE A 170 48.41 -2.22 15.40
C PHE A 170 49.52 -3.27 15.34
N ALA A 171 49.33 -4.34 16.12
CA ALA A 171 50.13 -5.55 16.06
C ALA A 171 49.40 -6.63 15.24
N PRO A 172 50.12 -7.61 14.65
CA PRO A 172 49.52 -8.70 13.89
C PRO A 172 48.98 -9.82 14.83
N SER A 173 48.22 -9.46 15.87
CA SER A 173 47.68 -10.39 16.86
C SER A 173 46.26 -9.99 17.27
N SER A 174 45.33 -10.95 17.36
CA SER A 174 43.98 -10.70 17.88
C SER A 174 43.93 -10.59 19.41
N ASP A 175 44.85 -11.24 20.13
CA ASP A 175 44.90 -11.22 21.60
C ASP A 175 45.41 -9.88 22.14
N ARG A 176 46.30 -9.24 21.37
CA ARG A 176 46.82 -7.89 21.62
C ARG A 176 46.85 -7.12 20.29
N PRO A 177 45.73 -6.50 19.87
CA PRO A 177 45.64 -5.88 18.55
C PRO A 177 46.40 -4.56 18.42
N PHE A 178 46.80 -3.96 19.54
CA PHE A 178 47.68 -2.78 19.57
C PHE A 178 49.12 -3.18 19.87
N ARG A 179 50.07 -2.39 19.35
CA ARG A 179 51.48 -2.54 19.70
C ARG A 179 51.72 -2.11 21.16
N GLU A 180 52.74 -2.70 21.79
CA GLU A 180 53.14 -2.31 23.14
C GLU A 180 53.63 -0.85 23.21
N ASP A 181 54.26 -0.37 22.14
CA ASP A 181 54.69 1.01 21.96
C ASP A 181 53.69 1.86 21.15
N ALA A 182 52.44 1.39 20.98
CA ALA A 182 51.43 2.14 20.25
C ALA A 182 51.24 3.52 20.90
N PRO A 183 51.20 4.61 20.10
CA PRO A 183 51.11 5.98 20.60
C PRO A 183 49.71 6.36 21.08
N LEU A 184 48.99 5.43 21.72
CA LEU A 184 47.66 5.59 22.29
C LEU A 184 47.71 5.25 23.79
N SER A 185 47.08 6.05 24.66
CA SER A 185 47.00 5.72 26.09
C SER A 185 46.23 4.42 26.33
N ALA A 186 46.54 3.72 27.43
CA ALA A 186 45.91 2.44 27.75
C ALA A 186 44.38 2.50 27.80
N ASN A 187 43.82 3.56 28.40
CA ASN A 187 42.36 3.76 28.42
C ASN A 187 41.76 3.98 27.02
N TYR A 188 42.49 4.62 26.09
CA TYR A 188 42.00 4.81 24.73
C TYR A 188 41.95 3.48 23.96
N GLN A 189 42.98 2.64 24.13
CA GLN A 189 43.00 1.30 23.56
C GLN A 189 41.83 0.45 24.10
N SER A 190 41.56 0.53 25.41
CA SER A 190 40.40 -0.12 26.03
C SER A 190 39.08 0.36 25.46
N TYR A 191 38.87 1.68 25.31
CA TYR A 191 37.63 2.21 24.73
C TYR A 191 37.41 1.77 23.28
N LEU A 192 38.46 1.73 22.45
CA LEU A 192 38.36 1.24 21.07
C LEU A 192 38.01 -0.26 21.01
N LEU A 193 38.57 -1.07 21.92
CA LEU A 193 38.23 -2.48 22.07
C LEU A 193 36.78 -2.66 22.51
N GLU A 194 36.38 -2.05 23.62
CA GLU A 194 35.04 -2.18 24.18
C GLU A 194 33.95 -1.72 23.20
N TRP A 195 34.22 -0.63 22.46
CA TRP A 195 33.30 -0.11 21.46
C TRP A 195 33.08 -1.07 20.27
N LEU A 196 34.16 -1.67 19.75
CA LEU A 196 34.11 -2.49 18.55
C LEU A 196 33.78 -3.96 18.82
N THR A 197 34.17 -4.48 20.00
CA THR A 197 34.18 -5.92 20.29
C THR A 197 33.56 -6.28 21.63
N GLY A 198 33.33 -5.30 22.52
CA GLY A 198 32.80 -5.51 23.87
C GLY A 198 31.33 -5.13 24.02
N ASP A 199 30.93 -4.76 25.24
CA ASP A 199 29.55 -4.36 25.56
C ASP A 199 29.22 -2.90 25.19
N GLY A 200 30.16 -2.19 24.55
CA GLY A 200 30.02 -0.78 24.22
C GLY A 200 30.62 0.14 25.28
N LEU A 201 30.38 1.43 25.10
CA LEU A 201 30.78 2.49 26.03
C LEU A 201 29.55 2.95 26.85
N PRO A 202 29.74 3.72 27.94
CA PRO A 202 28.67 4.32 28.73
C PRO A 202 27.49 4.96 27.97
N HIS A 203 27.74 5.49 26.78
CA HIS A 203 26.77 6.20 25.94
C HIS A 203 26.15 5.31 24.83
N GLY A 204 26.49 4.02 24.76
CA GLY A 204 25.86 3.09 23.83
C GLY A 204 26.76 1.94 23.38
N LYS A 205 26.18 1.03 22.61
CA LYS A 205 26.90 -0.05 21.94
C LYS A 205 26.94 0.21 20.45
N TRP A 206 28.04 -0.11 19.81
CA TRP A 206 28.12 -0.06 18.36
C TRP A 206 27.14 -1.09 17.75
N HIS A 207 26.38 -0.69 16.74
CA HIS A 207 25.34 -1.54 16.13
C HIS A 207 25.90 -2.78 15.40
N SER A 208 27.22 -2.90 15.24
CA SER A 208 27.89 -4.01 14.54
C SER A 208 29.07 -4.58 15.33
N VAL A 209 28.92 -4.70 16.66
CA VAL A 209 29.91 -5.40 17.50
C VAL A 209 30.18 -6.80 16.95
N PHE A 210 31.46 -7.16 16.86
CA PHE A 210 31.89 -8.47 16.38
C PHE A 210 32.98 -9.04 17.29
N GLU A 211 33.11 -10.37 17.29
CA GLU A 211 34.17 -11.06 18.03
C GLU A 211 35.54 -10.79 17.40
N LEU A 212 36.49 -10.33 18.21
CA LEU A 212 37.87 -10.13 17.77
C LEU A 212 38.57 -11.48 17.63
N SER A 213 38.83 -11.87 16.39
CA SER A 213 39.50 -13.12 16.04
C SER A 213 40.56 -12.87 14.96
N PRO A 214 41.45 -13.82 14.69
CA PRO A 214 42.38 -13.72 13.56
C PRO A 214 41.69 -13.45 12.23
N GLN A 215 40.46 -13.97 12.02
CA GLN A 215 39.68 -13.75 10.80
C GLN A 215 39.16 -12.32 10.67
N ASN A 216 38.83 -11.66 11.78
CA ASN A 216 38.25 -10.31 11.80
C ASN A 216 39.23 -9.20 12.19
N LEU A 217 40.51 -9.53 12.44
CA LEU A 217 41.53 -8.57 12.86
C LEU A 217 41.69 -7.39 11.88
N GLN A 218 41.69 -7.66 10.57
CA GLN A 218 41.80 -6.60 9.55
C GLN A 218 40.59 -5.66 9.57
N ARG A 219 39.39 -6.20 9.79
CA ARG A 219 38.16 -5.41 9.95
C ARG A 219 38.21 -4.54 11.19
N PHE A 220 38.72 -5.07 12.31
CA PHE A 220 38.98 -4.30 13.53
C PHE A 220 39.94 -3.15 13.27
N GLN A 221 41.11 -3.41 12.69
CA GLN A 221 42.11 -2.40 12.39
C GLN A 221 41.53 -1.30 11.49
N ALA A 222 40.80 -1.66 10.42
CA ALA A 222 40.18 -0.72 9.49
C ALA A 222 39.02 0.10 10.11
N LYS A 223 38.37 -0.38 11.18
CA LYS A 223 37.34 0.38 11.90
C LYS A 223 37.94 1.26 12.98
N ALA A 224 38.86 0.71 13.77
CA ALA A 224 39.59 1.45 14.80
C ALA A 224 40.36 2.63 14.19
N ILE A 225 40.99 2.46 13.02
CA ILE A 225 41.72 3.55 12.37
C ILE A 225 40.82 4.71 11.92
N SER A 226 39.58 4.41 11.49
CA SER A 226 38.57 5.42 11.13
C SER A 226 38.13 6.25 12.35
N ILE A 227 37.92 5.59 13.49
CA ILE A 227 37.60 6.26 14.76
C ILE A 227 38.78 7.14 15.20
N VAL A 228 40.01 6.65 15.04
CA VAL A 228 41.22 7.41 15.33
C VAL A 228 41.39 8.61 14.38
N ASP A 229 40.93 8.51 13.12
CA ASP A 229 40.86 9.64 12.18
C ASP A 229 39.81 10.68 12.60
N GLU A 230 38.63 10.26 13.05
CA GLU A 230 37.56 11.14 13.53
C GLU A 230 38.02 11.99 14.72
N HIS A 231 38.69 11.36 15.69
CA HIS A 231 39.26 12.08 16.82
C HIS A 231 40.42 12.98 16.39
N ALA A 232 41.26 12.52 15.46
CA ALA A 232 42.33 13.33 14.88
C ALA A 232 41.81 14.54 14.09
N LEU A 233 40.68 14.43 13.40
CA LEU A 233 40.01 15.51 12.69
C LEU A 233 39.65 16.62 13.69
N SER A 234 38.95 16.28 14.78
CA SER A 234 38.57 17.25 15.81
C SER A 234 39.78 17.92 16.45
N MET A 235 40.82 17.17 16.80
CA MET A 235 42.05 17.74 17.34
C MET A 235 42.72 18.72 16.37
N ARG A 236 42.83 18.36 15.09
CA ARG A 236 43.46 19.23 14.08
C ARG A 236 42.63 20.46 13.77
N LEU A 237 41.30 20.36 13.74
CA LEU A 237 40.43 21.53 13.63
C LEU A 237 40.72 22.52 14.77
N ARG A 238 40.85 22.07 16.02
CA ARG A 238 41.23 22.92 17.15
C ARG A 238 42.61 23.55 16.97
N GLU A 239 43.58 22.81 16.44
CA GLU A 239 44.92 23.34 16.14
C GLU A 239 44.90 24.45 15.06
N THR A 240 43.87 24.50 14.20
CA THR A 240 43.66 25.63 13.28
C THR A 240 43.04 26.86 13.97
N GLY A 241 42.74 26.78 15.26
CA GLY A 241 42.01 27.78 16.03
C GLY A 241 40.50 27.69 15.89
N ALA A 242 39.94 26.53 15.50
CA ALA A 242 38.51 26.32 15.47
C ALA A 242 37.96 25.93 16.85
N ARG A 243 36.74 26.36 17.14
CA ARG A 243 35.92 25.91 18.26
C ARG A 243 34.81 25.01 17.73
N ILE A 244 34.74 23.78 18.24
CA ILE A 244 33.63 22.88 17.89
C ILE A 244 32.46 23.24 18.79
N VAL A 245 31.31 23.49 18.19
CA VAL A 245 30.09 23.90 18.88
C VAL A 245 29.02 22.85 18.62
N ASP A 246 28.47 22.32 19.71
CA ASP A 246 27.42 21.31 19.65
C ASP A 246 26.13 21.92 19.13
N TYR A 247 25.66 21.48 17.95
CA TYR A 247 24.45 22.07 17.35
C TYR A 247 23.18 21.81 18.17
N THR A 248 23.12 20.71 18.93
CA THR A 248 21.96 20.36 19.76
C THR A 248 21.94 21.20 21.04
N TRP A 249 23.12 21.41 21.65
CA TRP A 249 23.30 22.36 22.75
C TRP A 249 22.95 23.78 22.32
N LEU A 250 23.48 24.23 21.18
CA LEU A 250 23.22 25.55 20.63
C LEU A 250 21.73 25.78 20.38
N HIS A 251 21.02 24.77 19.85
CA HIS A 251 19.56 24.79 19.71
C HIS A 251 18.86 25.02 21.05
N SER A 252 19.22 24.23 22.07
CA SER A 252 18.60 24.26 23.40
C SER A 252 18.83 25.57 24.18
N ARG A 253 19.81 26.39 23.78
CA ARG A 253 20.19 27.63 24.47
C ARG A 253 19.69 28.91 23.81
N GLY A 254 19.11 28.81 22.61
CA GLY A 254 18.74 29.97 21.79
C GLY A 254 19.96 30.61 21.13
N LEU A 255 19.84 30.95 19.85
CA LEU A 255 20.94 31.38 18.95
C LEU A 255 21.44 32.83 19.19
N GLU A 256 21.26 33.35 20.41
CA GLU A 256 21.57 34.74 20.81
C GLU A 256 22.81 34.84 21.70
N GLN A 257 23.68 33.84 21.67
CA GLN A 257 24.93 33.88 22.43
C GLN A 257 25.97 34.76 21.73
N ASP A 258 26.53 35.73 22.47
CA ASP A 258 27.77 36.40 22.07
C ASP A 258 28.85 35.33 21.89
N ALA A 259 29.66 35.43 20.83
CA ALA A 259 30.74 34.47 20.55
C ALA A 259 31.64 34.18 21.78
N GLY A 260 31.75 35.11 22.72
CA GLY A 260 32.51 34.98 23.97
C GLY A 260 31.85 34.17 25.10
N SER A 261 30.61 33.69 24.95
CA SER A 261 29.88 32.93 25.99
C SER A 261 29.76 31.43 25.73
N ILE A 262 30.30 30.91 24.62
CA ILE A 262 30.30 29.47 24.33
C ILE A 262 31.21 28.76 25.34
N PRO A 263 30.71 27.82 26.15
CA PRO A 263 31.52 27.08 27.10
C PRO A 263 32.39 26.04 26.39
N ASP A 264 33.32 25.44 27.12
CA ASP A 264 34.12 24.35 26.56
C ASP A 264 33.24 23.15 26.18
N GLU A 265 33.77 22.31 25.29
CA GLU A 265 33.02 21.19 24.69
C GLU A 265 32.50 20.18 25.73
N ILE A 266 33.23 19.96 26.85
CA ILE A 266 32.76 19.07 27.92
C ILE A 266 31.56 19.68 28.60
N GLN A 267 31.61 20.98 28.91
CA GLN A 267 30.48 21.69 29.48
C GLN A 267 29.29 21.71 28.52
N GLN A 268 29.49 21.89 27.20
CA GLN A 268 28.41 21.78 26.21
C GLN A 268 27.72 20.40 26.26
N VAL A 269 28.49 19.31 26.27
CA VAL A 269 27.95 17.93 26.37
C VAL A 269 27.21 17.70 27.68
N GLN A 270 27.79 18.13 28.81
CA GLN A 270 27.17 18.00 30.13
C GLN A 270 25.85 18.76 30.21
N GLU A 271 25.82 20.01 29.74
CA GLU A 271 24.63 20.84 29.75
C GLU A 271 23.54 20.30 28.83
N ARG A 272 23.89 19.92 27.60
CA ARG A 272 22.96 19.31 26.63
C ARG A 272 22.33 18.04 27.20
N ASN A 273 23.16 17.14 27.73
CA ASN A 273 22.67 15.84 28.20
C ASN A 273 21.84 15.98 29.49
N ARG A 274 22.22 16.89 30.38
CA ARG A 274 21.41 17.23 31.56
C ARG A 274 20.06 17.83 31.15
N TYR A 275 20.05 18.71 30.14
CA TYR A 275 18.83 19.38 29.70
C TYR A 275 17.85 18.44 28.96
N LEU A 276 18.33 17.66 28.00
CA LEU A 276 17.48 16.83 27.14
C LEU A 276 17.19 15.43 27.72
N PHE A 277 18.16 14.86 28.44
CA PHE A 277 18.10 13.46 28.88
C PHE A 277 18.08 13.30 30.40
N ASP A 278 18.21 14.38 31.16
CA ASP A 278 18.33 14.36 32.64
C ASP A 278 19.52 13.50 33.11
N ASN A 279 20.62 13.50 32.33
CA ASN A 279 21.77 12.63 32.54
C ASN A 279 23.12 13.36 32.33
N PRO A 280 24.00 13.46 33.34
CA PRO A 280 25.36 13.95 33.17
C PRO A 280 26.32 12.79 32.86
N ILE A 281 26.38 12.37 31.59
CA ILE A 281 27.20 11.25 31.06
C ILE A 281 28.72 11.33 31.39
N VAL A 282 29.21 12.44 31.95
CA VAL A 282 30.66 12.70 32.21
C VAL A 282 31.01 12.68 33.72
N GLU A 283 30.14 12.19 34.61
CA GLU A 283 30.47 12.07 36.05
C GLU A 283 30.89 10.62 36.42
N ARG A 284 32.06 10.47 37.07
CA ARG A 284 32.73 9.18 37.39
C ARG A 284 31.93 8.16 38.22
N SER A 285 30.83 8.56 38.84
CA SER A 285 30.12 7.77 39.87
C SER A 285 28.73 7.27 39.47
N LEU A 286 28.32 7.43 38.20
CA LEU A 286 26.98 7.03 37.76
C LEU A 286 26.91 5.56 37.35
N ASP A 287 25.85 4.88 37.80
CA ASP A 287 25.45 3.55 37.34
C ASP A 287 24.65 3.68 36.04
N LEU A 288 25.19 3.11 34.97
CA LEU A 288 24.74 3.31 33.60
C LEU A 288 23.86 2.14 33.10
N SER A 289 23.52 1.18 33.97
CA SER A 289 22.76 -0.02 33.61
C SER A 289 21.30 0.27 33.20
N ASP A 290 20.75 1.42 33.63
CA ASP A 290 19.37 1.88 33.39
C ASP A 290 19.20 2.76 32.13
N HIS A 291 20.28 2.99 31.35
CA HIS A 291 20.25 3.88 30.17
C HIS A 291 19.63 3.25 28.90
N ARG A 292 19.16 2.00 28.97
CA ARG A 292 18.62 1.25 27.83
C ARG A 292 17.15 1.59 27.48
N HIS A 293 16.51 2.49 28.22
CA HIS A 293 15.06 2.73 28.14
C HIS A 293 14.61 3.94 27.31
N TYR A 294 15.51 4.79 26.82
CA TYR A 294 15.11 5.95 26.01
C TYR A 294 15.27 5.64 24.51
N ARG A 295 14.16 5.27 23.87
CA ARG A 295 14.10 5.10 22.41
C ARG A 295 13.27 6.23 21.79
N SER A 296 13.91 7.05 20.96
CA SER A 296 13.34 8.06 20.06
C SER A 296 12.92 9.41 20.66
N LEU A 297 13.16 10.45 19.86
CA LEU A 297 12.75 11.84 20.05
C LEU A 297 11.22 12.00 20.24
N ALA A 298 10.42 11.14 19.63
CA ALA A 298 8.96 11.12 19.80
C ALA A 298 8.55 10.86 21.26
N THR A 299 9.29 9.99 21.96
CA THR A 299 9.05 9.70 23.38
C THR A 299 9.40 10.90 24.27
N LEU A 300 10.30 11.78 23.83
CA LEU A 300 10.62 13.02 24.55
C LEU A 300 9.52 14.08 24.43
N PHE A 301 8.80 14.14 23.30
CA PHE A 301 7.58 14.97 23.17
C PHE A 301 6.49 14.52 24.15
N GLN A 302 6.45 13.23 24.47
CA GLN A 302 5.47 12.63 25.38
C GLN A 302 5.91 12.66 26.86
N ARG A 303 7.15 13.07 27.17
CA ARG A 303 7.70 13.15 28.53
C ARG A 303 7.22 14.43 29.23
N ARG A 304 5.99 14.39 29.74
CA ARG A 304 5.31 15.51 30.39
C ARG A 304 5.93 15.84 31.75
N GLN A 305 6.21 17.11 32.02
CA GLN A 305 6.50 17.57 33.39
C GLN A 305 5.16 17.79 34.11
N LYS A 306 4.73 16.83 34.95
CA LYS A 306 3.62 16.95 35.94
C LYS A 306 2.51 17.98 35.57
N SER A 307 1.88 17.84 34.41
CA SER A 307 0.80 18.73 33.96
C SER A 307 -0.53 17.97 33.89
N GLU A 308 -1.63 18.60 34.30
CA GLU A 308 -2.98 18.01 34.24
C GLU A 308 -3.55 17.94 32.81
N THR A 309 -2.87 18.52 31.81
CA THR A 309 -3.30 18.56 30.40
C THR A 309 -2.47 17.60 29.51
N PRO A 310 -3.05 17.03 28.44
CA PRO A 310 -2.34 16.09 27.54
C PRO A 310 -1.26 16.74 26.68
N PHE A 311 -1.35 18.07 26.49
CA PHE A 311 -0.32 18.91 25.90
C PHE A 311 0.24 19.81 26.98
N GLY A 312 1.57 19.84 27.09
CA GLY A 312 2.26 20.68 28.04
C GLY A 312 3.73 20.82 27.69
N ARG A 313 4.40 21.74 28.36
CA ARG A 313 5.82 22.01 28.18
C ARG A 313 6.65 20.74 28.45
N THR A 314 7.48 20.39 27.48
CA THR A 314 8.49 19.33 27.60
C THR A 314 9.87 19.92 27.29
N PRO A 315 10.98 19.29 27.75
CA PRO A 315 12.32 19.78 27.43
C PRO A 315 12.58 19.89 25.92
N VAL A 316 11.96 19.02 25.11
CA VAL A 316 12.09 19.08 23.64
C VAL A 316 11.24 20.19 23.03
N LEU A 317 10.00 20.41 23.49
CA LEU A 317 9.22 21.56 23.06
C LEU A 317 9.90 22.88 23.45
N GLU A 318 10.47 22.93 24.65
CA GLU A 318 11.22 24.07 25.14
C GLU A 318 12.50 24.31 24.33
N ALA A 319 13.25 23.26 23.99
CA ALA A 319 14.40 23.36 23.09
C ALA A 319 13.99 23.91 21.72
N LEU A 320 12.92 23.37 21.12
CA LEU A 320 12.41 23.79 19.81
C LEU A 320 11.95 25.24 19.82
N TRP A 321 11.24 25.63 20.87
CA TRP A 321 10.79 26.98 21.08
C TRP A 321 11.99 27.92 21.25
N LEU A 322 12.91 27.66 22.18
CA LEU A 322 14.11 28.48 22.40
C LEU A 322 14.96 28.65 21.13
N GLY A 323 15.17 27.54 20.41
CA GLY A 323 15.98 27.48 19.19
C GLY A 323 15.32 28.10 17.96
N ASN A 324 14.06 28.53 18.03
CA ASN A 324 13.31 29.06 16.89
C ASN A 324 12.59 30.38 17.23
N ARG A 325 13.17 31.51 16.81
CA ARG A 325 12.57 32.85 17.03
C ARG A 325 11.13 32.99 16.54
N VAL A 326 10.75 32.34 15.44
CA VAL A 326 9.38 32.42 14.91
C VAL A 326 8.42 31.76 15.90
N LEU A 327 8.73 30.55 16.36
CA LEU A 327 7.95 29.89 17.40
C LEU A 327 7.90 30.71 18.69
N ARG A 328 9.02 31.33 19.12
CA ARG A 328 9.03 32.22 20.31
C ARG A 328 8.12 33.43 20.17
N SER A 329 8.05 34.01 18.98
CA SER A 329 7.23 35.19 18.73
C SER A 329 5.74 34.89 18.65
N GLN A 330 5.37 33.64 18.35
CA GLN A 330 3.99 33.25 18.04
C GLN A 330 3.34 32.37 19.12
N PHE A 331 4.13 31.60 19.88
CA PHE A 331 3.62 30.59 20.79
C PHE A 331 4.12 30.81 22.21
N ASP A 332 3.25 30.51 23.16
CA ASP A 332 3.52 30.45 24.60
C ASP A 332 3.46 28.98 25.04
N LEU A 333 4.55 28.44 25.59
CA LEU A 333 4.62 27.04 26.01
C LEU A 333 3.82 26.74 27.29
N ASP A 334 3.40 27.77 28.01
CA ASP A 334 2.50 27.59 29.15
C ASP A 334 1.02 27.43 28.69
N ASP A 335 0.73 27.68 27.41
CA ASP A 335 -0.55 27.39 26.78
C ASP A 335 -0.53 25.97 26.14
N PRO A 336 -1.35 25.02 26.65
CA PRO A 336 -1.50 23.69 26.07
C PRO A 336 -1.87 23.69 24.58
N LEU A 337 -2.63 24.68 24.12
CA LEU A 337 -3.06 24.78 22.74
C LEU A 337 -1.91 25.13 21.80
N HIS A 338 -1.04 26.04 22.23
CA HIS A 338 0.21 26.36 21.51
C HIS A 338 1.15 25.15 21.49
N CYS A 339 1.24 24.40 22.59
CA CYS A 339 1.97 23.13 22.61
C CYS A 339 1.39 22.12 21.61
N ALA A 340 0.06 22.03 21.49
CA ALA A 340 -0.60 21.18 20.50
C ALA A 340 -0.33 21.63 19.06
N ALA A 341 -0.35 22.95 18.80
CA ALA A 341 -0.02 23.51 17.49
C ALA A 341 1.43 23.15 17.08
N ILE A 342 2.39 23.22 18.01
CA ILE A 342 3.77 22.79 17.76
C ILE A 342 3.81 21.27 17.49
N HIS A 343 3.10 20.44 18.25
CA HIS A 343 3.02 18.99 17.97
C HIS A 343 2.53 18.70 16.54
N LEU A 344 1.45 19.36 16.11
CA LEU A 344 0.88 19.20 14.76
C LEU A 344 1.83 19.72 13.68
N ASN A 345 2.46 20.87 13.91
CA ASN A 345 3.43 21.45 12.98
C ASN A 345 4.65 20.52 12.80
N GLN A 346 5.08 19.84 13.87
CA GLN A 346 6.19 18.89 13.84
C GLN A 346 5.80 17.47 13.38
N GLY A 347 4.53 17.23 13.06
CA GLY A 347 4.05 15.92 12.59
C GLY A 347 4.15 14.81 13.63
N VAL A 348 4.16 15.17 14.92
CA VAL A 348 4.23 14.20 16.02
C VAL A 348 2.89 13.47 16.12
N ALA A 349 2.94 12.15 16.29
CA ALA A 349 1.74 11.33 16.42
C ALA A 349 0.93 11.74 17.65
N ILE A 350 -0.37 11.99 17.44
CA ILE A 350 -1.33 12.36 18.49
C ILE A 350 -1.93 11.09 19.09
N ASP A 351 -1.73 10.93 20.40
CA ASP A 351 -2.29 9.79 21.15
C ASP A 351 -3.81 9.94 21.41
N GLY A 352 -4.42 8.93 22.03
CA GLY A 352 -5.86 8.93 22.31
C GLY A 352 -6.30 10.05 23.26
N GLU A 353 -5.55 10.27 24.33
CA GLU A 353 -5.86 11.27 25.37
C GLU A 353 -5.76 12.70 24.80
N GLN A 354 -4.72 12.95 24.01
CA GLN A 354 -4.50 14.19 23.29
C GLN A 354 -5.61 14.47 22.28
N ARG A 355 -6.03 13.45 21.52
CA ARG A 355 -7.14 13.55 20.57
C ARG A 355 -8.45 13.93 21.26
N ASP A 356 -8.77 13.28 22.38
CA ASP A 356 -9.97 13.58 23.17
C ASP A 356 -9.98 15.02 23.71
N TRP A 357 -8.81 15.56 24.05
CA TRP A 357 -8.68 16.95 24.48
C TRP A 357 -8.87 17.94 23.31
N LEU A 358 -8.31 17.64 22.13
CA LEU A 358 -8.49 18.44 20.92
C LEU A 358 -9.93 18.43 20.42
N ALA A 359 -10.65 17.35 20.65
CA ALA A 359 -12.04 17.19 20.23
C ALA A 359 -13.05 18.10 20.96
N ARG A 360 -12.64 18.77 22.04
CA ARG A 360 -13.53 19.63 22.86
C ARG A 360 -13.65 21.03 22.27
N PRO A 361 -14.81 21.72 22.41
CA PRO A 361 -14.96 23.12 22.05
C PRO A 361 -13.91 24.00 22.74
N ASP A 362 -13.38 24.96 22.01
CA ASP A 362 -12.46 25.94 22.55
C ASP A 362 -13.23 27.09 23.21
N THR A 363 -13.17 27.15 24.54
CA THR A 363 -13.85 28.17 25.35
C THR A 363 -13.24 29.56 25.22
N THR A 364 -12.08 29.70 24.58
CA THR A 364 -11.42 31.00 24.35
C THR A 364 -11.97 31.74 23.13
N LEU A 365 -12.68 31.03 22.23
CA LEU A 365 -13.28 31.59 21.04
C LEU A 365 -14.82 31.65 21.16
N PRO A 366 -15.48 32.69 20.61
CA PRO A 366 -16.94 32.72 20.49
C PRO A 366 -17.47 31.52 19.70
N GLN A 367 -18.52 30.88 20.22
CA GLN A 367 -19.17 29.72 19.61
C GLN A 367 -20.47 30.16 18.92
N ASP A 368 -20.35 30.93 17.83
CA ASP A 368 -21.45 31.59 17.11
C ASP A 368 -21.68 31.02 15.69
N GLY A 369 -21.14 29.84 15.42
CA GLY A 369 -21.34 29.05 14.21
C GLY A 369 -22.23 27.82 14.43
N TRP A 370 -22.62 27.19 13.33
CA TRP A 370 -23.46 25.98 13.32
C TRP A 370 -22.73 24.77 13.91
N LEU A 371 -21.42 24.69 13.74
CA LEU A 371 -20.52 23.74 14.39
C LEU A 371 -19.60 24.47 15.37
N PRO A 372 -19.22 23.81 16.49
CA PRO A 372 -18.30 24.40 17.45
C PRO A 372 -16.89 24.51 16.88
N LEU A 373 -16.17 25.57 17.23
CA LEU A 373 -14.73 25.64 17.03
C LEU A 373 -14.05 24.84 18.13
N THR A 374 -13.54 23.66 17.80
CA THR A 374 -12.82 22.81 18.76
C THR A 374 -11.38 23.29 18.95
N ARG A 375 -10.75 22.83 20.03
CA ARG A 375 -9.32 23.04 20.28
C ARG A 375 -8.47 22.44 19.15
N GLY A 376 -8.91 21.34 18.54
CA GLY A 376 -8.27 20.75 17.37
C GLY A 376 -8.27 21.69 16.17
N LEU A 377 -9.41 22.28 15.82
CA LEU A 377 -9.50 23.26 14.73
C LEU A 377 -8.63 24.49 15.03
N HIS A 378 -8.66 24.98 16.27
CA HIS A 378 -7.83 26.13 16.66
C HIS A 378 -6.33 25.78 16.65
N ALA A 379 -5.93 24.60 17.10
CA ALA A 379 -4.55 24.13 17.03
C ALA A 379 -4.07 23.96 15.58
N ILE A 380 -4.92 23.49 14.66
CA ILE A 380 -4.61 23.43 13.22
C ILE A 380 -4.40 24.83 12.65
N TYR A 381 -5.31 25.76 12.95
CA TYR A 381 -5.17 27.17 12.57
C TYR A 381 -3.85 27.76 13.08
N LEU A 382 -3.49 27.48 14.34
CA LEU A 382 -2.22 27.88 14.94
C LEU A 382 -1.01 27.12 14.39
N ALA A 383 -1.15 25.93 13.83
CA ALA A 383 -0.04 25.19 13.22
C ALA A 383 0.26 25.61 11.77
N ARG A 384 -0.67 26.31 11.11
CA ARG A 384 -0.68 26.58 9.66
C ARG A 384 -0.74 28.07 9.30
N ASP A 385 0.32 28.56 8.67
CA ASP A 385 0.40 29.97 8.23
C ASP A 385 -0.68 30.34 7.21
N ASP A 386 -1.03 29.43 6.30
CA ASP A 386 -2.03 29.68 5.25
C ASP A 386 -3.43 29.93 5.82
N LEU A 387 -3.81 29.21 6.88
CA LEU A 387 -5.10 29.41 7.55
C LEU A 387 -5.12 30.73 8.34
N ARG A 388 -4.02 31.09 9.01
CA ARG A 388 -3.89 32.39 9.70
C ARG A 388 -3.93 33.57 8.75
N ALA A 389 -3.35 33.43 7.57
CA ALA A 389 -3.40 34.46 6.54
C ALA A 389 -4.81 34.63 5.96
N SER A 390 -5.61 33.56 5.94
CA SER A 390 -6.91 33.52 5.28
C SER A 390 -8.09 33.85 6.21
N PHE A 391 -7.98 33.58 7.51
CA PHE A 391 -9.12 33.66 8.44
C PHE A 391 -8.79 34.48 9.70
N ASP A 392 -9.50 35.59 9.93
CA ASP A 392 -9.41 36.32 11.19
C ASP A 392 -10.44 35.80 12.22
N LEU A 393 -9.99 34.98 13.16
CA LEU A 393 -10.85 34.37 14.19
C LEU A 393 -11.45 35.36 15.19
N ALA A 394 -10.99 36.62 15.24
CA ALA A 394 -11.65 37.67 16.01
C ALA A 394 -13.02 38.04 15.40
N THR A 395 -13.16 37.89 14.08
CA THR A 395 -14.40 38.17 13.35
C THR A 395 -15.30 36.94 13.24
N ARG A 396 -16.61 37.16 13.19
CA ARG A 396 -17.59 36.08 12.92
C ARG A 396 -17.34 35.44 11.55
N GLY A 397 -17.00 36.25 10.54
CA GLY A 397 -16.70 35.77 9.18
C GLY A 397 -15.49 34.83 9.14
N GLY A 398 -14.39 35.17 9.82
CA GLY A 398 -13.21 34.29 9.85
C GLY A 398 -13.45 32.98 10.59
N ARG A 399 -14.22 33.00 11.69
CA ARG A 399 -14.67 31.77 12.39
C ARG A 399 -15.50 30.86 11.50
N HIS A 400 -16.48 31.42 10.79
CA HIS A 400 -17.31 30.66 9.83
C HIS A 400 -16.49 30.17 8.63
N GLY A 401 -15.53 30.97 8.17
CA GLY A 401 -14.58 30.60 7.12
C GLY A 401 -13.74 29.38 7.52
N LEU A 402 -13.23 29.33 8.75
CA LEU A 402 -12.47 28.18 9.24
C LEU A 402 -13.34 26.91 9.33
N VAL A 403 -14.59 27.01 9.77
CA VAL A 403 -15.54 25.87 9.76
C VAL A 403 -15.84 25.42 8.32
N SER A 404 -15.98 26.35 7.39
CA SER A 404 -16.20 26.05 5.97
C SER A 404 -14.99 25.33 5.37
N TRP A 405 -13.77 25.83 5.62
CA TRP A 405 -12.53 25.15 5.25
C TRP A 405 -12.45 23.75 5.88
N TRP A 406 -12.84 23.61 7.14
CA TRP A 406 -12.84 22.32 7.81
C TRP A 406 -13.78 21.31 7.12
N LEU A 407 -15.00 21.72 6.77
CA LEU A 407 -15.97 20.87 6.07
C LEU A 407 -15.53 20.54 4.64
N LEU A 408 -14.91 21.48 3.95
CA LEU A 408 -14.55 21.36 2.54
C LEU A 408 -13.17 20.78 2.30
N GLU A 409 -12.26 20.79 3.27
CA GLU A 409 -10.88 20.33 3.11
C GLU A 409 -10.36 19.60 4.35
N GLY A 410 -10.48 20.22 5.53
CA GLY A 410 -9.87 19.72 6.77
C GLY A 410 -10.31 18.31 7.17
N LEU A 411 -11.59 17.97 7.00
CA LEU A 411 -12.17 16.67 7.30
C LEU A 411 -11.53 15.49 6.53
N ARG A 412 -10.85 15.76 5.42
CA ARG A 412 -10.26 14.73 4.55
C ARG A 412 -8.83 14.36 4.93
N ASP A 413 -8.20 15.11 5.83
CA ASP A 413 -6.84 14.83 6.28
C ASP A 413 -6.82 13.82 7.43
N ALA A 414 -6.18 12.66 7.19
CA ALA A 414 -6.11 11.57 8.16
C ALA A 414 -5.44 11.97 9.50
N ARG A 415 -4.64 13.03 9.53
CA ARG A 415 -3.97 13.52 10.74
C ARG A 415 -4.94 14.19 11.72
N TYR A 416 -6.07 14.69 11.23
CA TYR A 416 -7.03 15.49 12.01
C TYR A 416 -8.26 14.68 12.45
N VAL A 417 -8.28 13.39 12.16
CA VAL A 417 -9.36 12.48 12.54
C VAL A 417 -9.61 12.55 14.04
N GLY A 418 -10.87 12.80 14.41
CA GLY A 418 -11.33 12.91 15.79
C GLY A 418 -11.16 14.28 16.43
N PHE A 419 -10.73 15.32 15.70
CA PHE A 419 -10.62 16.68 16.25
C PHE A 419 -11.97 17.39 16.39
N MET A 420 -13.03 16.83 15.82
CA MET A 420 -14.42 17.20 16.10
C MET A 420 -15.23 15.91 16.15
N ARG A 421 -16.05 15.74 17.19
CA ARG A 421 -16.80 14.51 17.41
C ARG A 421 -18.05 14.44 16.55
N ASP A 422 -18.40 13.24 16.11
CA ASP A 422 -19.56 12.98 15.24
C ASP A 422 -20.88 13.49 15.83
N ASP A 423 -21.07 13.43 17.15
CA ASP A 423 -22.27 13.91 17.84
C ASP A 423 -22.48 15.43 17.71
N MET A 424 -21.42 16.20 17.44
CA MET A 424 -21.52 17.65 17.23
C MET A 424 -22.16 17.99 15.88
N TYR A 425 -21.90 17.18 14.85
CA TYR A 425 -22.52 17.31 13.53
C TYR A 425 -23.96 16.80 13.53
N ALA A 426 -24.16 15.66 14.19
CA ALA A 426 -25.42 14.91 14.19
C ALA A 426 -26.57 15.57 14.97
N ARG A 427 -26.28 16.57 15.82
CA ARG A 427 -27.29 17.25 16.62
C ARG A 427 -28.34 17.90 15.72
N VAL A 428 -29.62 17.75 16.06
CA VAL A 428 -30.72 18.42 15.35
C VAL A 428 -30.58 19.93 15.49
N ASP A 429 -30.75 20.65 14.38
CA ASP A 429 -30.74 22.10 14.42
C ASP A 429 -32.11 22.65 14.85
N GLU A 430 -32.19 23.09 16.11
CA GLU A 430 -33.42 23.66 16.69
C GLU A 430 -33.81 25.02 16.09
N THR A 431 -32.91 25.66 15.31
CA THR A 431 -33.19 26.94 14.64
C THR A 431 -33.98 26.78 13.34
N VAL A 432 -34.12 25.55 12.84
CA VAL A 432 -34.81 25.21 11.59
C VAL A 432 -36.06 24.36 11.87
N VAL A 433 -37.15 24.62 11.15
CA VAL A 433 -38.40 23.83 11.25
C VAL A 433 -38.16 22.39 10.76
N GLN A 434 -38.66 21.40 11.51
CA GLN A 434 -38.43 19.97 11.25
C GLN A 434 -39.68 19.31 10.64
N ASP A 435 -39.96 19.62 9.37
CA ASP A 435 -41.14 19.13 8.63
C ASP A 435 -40.82 18.07 7.55
N GLN A 436 -39.57 17.65 7.48
CA GLN A 436 -39.10 16.61 6.57
C GLN A 436 -38.98 15.24 7.26
N PRO A 437 -38.99 14.12 6.51
CA PRO A 437 -38.84 12.77 7.10
C PRO A 437 -37.52 12.58 7.88
N LEU A 438 -36.41 13.15 7.41
CA LEU A 438 -35.14 13.24 8.14
C LEU A 438 -34.96 14.64 8.72
N PRO A 439 -34.36 14.78 9.91
CA PRO A 439 -34.14 16.09 10.53
C PRO A 439 -33.01 16.86 9.83
N ILE A 440 -33.09 18.18 9.83
CA ILE A 440 -31.94 19.03 9.45
C ILE A 440 -31.03 19.16 10.67
N THR A 441 -29.82 18.62 10.56
CA THR A 441 -28.79 18.62 11.61
C THR A 441 -27.90 19.85 11.54
N CYS A 442 -27.16 20.14 12.61
CA CYS A 442 -26.16 21.21 12.64
C CYS A 442 -25.07 21.01 11.57
N GLY A 443 -24.63 19.78 11.34
CA GLY A 443 -23.66 19.46 10.28
C GLY A 443 -24.21 19.73 8.88
N LEU A 444 -25.47 19.35 8.61
CA LEU A 444 -26.10 19.58 7.31
C LEU A 444 -26.39 21.07 7.07
N HIS A 445 -26.80 21.81 8.10
CA HIS A 445 -26.95 23.26 8.03
C HIS A 445 -25.60 23.95 7.79
N ALA A 446 -24.56 23.58 8.55
CA ALA A 446 -23.22 24.12 8.36
C ALA A 446 -22.69 23.86 6.94
N LEU A 447 -22.97 22.68 6.38
CA LEU A 447 -22.60 22.33 5.02
C LEU A 447 -23.36 23.15 3.97
N CYS A 448 -24.67 23.35 4.17
CA CYS A 448 -25.48 24.22 3.32
C CYS A 448 -24.93 25.64 3.28
N GLU A 449 -24.40 26.12 4.41
CA GLU A 449 -23.81 27.45 4.53
C GLU A 449 -22.34 27.52 4.10
N ALA A 450 -21.62 26.40 4.08
CA ALA A 450 -20.26 26.33 3.54
C ALA A 450 -20.24 26.27 2.01
N ARG A 451 -21.34 25.83 1.38
CA ARG A 451 -21.46 25.59 -0.06
C ARG A 451 -22.38 26.60 -0.72
N ASP A 452 -21.83 27.41 -1.61
CA ASP A 452 -22.60 28.45 -2.31
C ASP A 452 -23.75 27.87 -3.14
N ASP A 453 -23.53 26.72 -3.79
CA ASP A 453 -24.56 26.06 -4.60
C ASP A 453 -25.77 25.59 -3.76
N LEU A 454 -25.54 25.14 -2.52
CA LEU A 454 -26.62 24.74 -1.61
C LEU A 454 -27.30 25.96 -1.00
N ARG A 455 -26.52 26.95 -0.57
CA ARG A 455 -27.03 28.20 0.01
C ARG A 455 -27.98 28.93 -0.94
N GLU A 456 -27.67 28.94 -2.24
CA GLU A 456 -28.48 29.57 -3.27
C GLU A 456 -29.78 28.79 -3.58
N GLN A 457 -29.76 27.47 -3.46
CA GLN A 457 -30.88 26.60 -3.85
C GLN A 457 -31.81 26.23 -2.69
N ALA A 458 -31.31 26.25 -1.45
CA ALA A 458 -32.02 25.74 -0.28
C ALA A 458 -32.22 26.82 0.80
N ASP A 459 -33.24 27.67 0.61
CA ASP A 459 -33.70 28.58 1.67
C ASP A 459 -34.40 27.78 2.79
N LEU A 460 -33.66 27.52 3.87
CA LEU A 460 -34.11 26.71 5.01
C LEU A 460 -35.27 27.34 5.80
N SER A 461 -35.59 28.62 5.57
CA SER A 461 -36.79 29.24 6.15
C SER A 461 -38.08 28.72 5.49
N THR A 462 -37.99 28.19 4.27
CA THR A 462 -39.13 27.66 3.50
C THR A 462 -39.17 26.13 3.50
N GLU A 463 -40.38 25.55 3.45
CA GLU A 463 -40.55 24.10 3.29
C GLU A 463 -39.92 23.60 1.98
N ALA A 464 -40.02 24.39 0.90
CA ALA A 464 -39.44 24.06 -0.39
C ALA A 464 -37.91 23.98 -0.34
N GLY A 465 -37.24 24.91 0.34
CA GLY A 465 -35.79 24.88 0.51
C GLY A 465 -35.31 23.73 1.40
N ARG A 466 -36.01 23.46 2.52
CA ARG A 466 -35.72 22.28 3.38
C ARG A 466 -35.86 20.96 2.62
N ARG A 467 -36.90 20.81 1.80
CA ARG A 467 -37.09 19.66 0.91
C ARG A 467 -35.99 19.58 -0.17
N THR A 468 -35.53 20.71 -0.68
CA THR A 468 -34.44 20.78 -1.67
C THR A 468 -33.14 20.28 -1.06
N LEU A 469 -32.78 20.75 0.14
CA LEU A 469 -31.61 20.26 0.89
C LEU A 469 -31.70 18.76 1.19
N LEU A 470 -32.87 18.27 1.63
CA LEU A 470 -33.09 16.84 1.85
C LEU A 470 -32.91 16.03 0.56
N SER A 471 -33.45 16.51 -0.56
CA SER A 471 -33.38 15.82 -1.84
C SER A 471 -31.93 15.75 -2.33
N TRP A 472 -31.20 16.87 -2.25
CA TRP A 472 -29.76 16.89 -2.54
C TRP A 472 -29.00 15.92 -1.63
N TRP A 473 -29.29 15.92 -0.33
CA TRP A 473 -28.66 15.01 0.61
C TRP A 473 -28.91 13.54 0.24
N MET A 474 -30.15 13.15 -0.05
CA MET A 474 -30.50 11.78 -0.40
C MET A 474 -29.97 11.31 -1.77
N LEU A 475 -29.75 12.22 -2.72
CA LEU A 475 -29.32 11.88 -4.08
C LEU A 475 -27.82 12.04 -4.30
N GLU A 476 -27.16 12.92 -3.55
CA GLU A 476 -25.75 13.27 -3.73
C GLU A 476 -24.99 13.21 -2.40
N GLY A 477 -25.43 13.99 -1.40
CA GLY A 477 -24.68 14.21 -0.17
C GLY A 477 -24.38 12.93 0.63
N ILE A 478 -25.33 12.01 0.69
CA ILE A 478 -25.23 10.73 1.40
C ILE A 478 -24.14 9.81 0.80
N HIS A 479 -23.77 10.02 -0.46
CA HIS A 479 -22.76 9.22 -1.16
C HIS A 479 -21.32 9.71 -0.93
N ASP A 480 -21.10 10.91 -0.37
CA ASP A 480 -19.76 11.37 0.00
C ASP A 480 -19.36 10.81 1.38
N PRO A 481 -18.35 9.90 1.46
CA PRO A 481 -17.93 9.32 2.74
C PRO A 481 -17.43 10.36 3.75
N SER A 482 -16.91 11.50 3.27
CA SER A 482 -16.40 12.57 4.14
C SER A 482 -17.50 13.36 4.86
N LEU A 483 -18.75 13.25 4.41
CA LEU A 483 -19.90 13.96 4.97
C LEU A 483 -20.76 13.10 5.90
N ARG A 484 -20.43 11.80 6.09
CA ARG A 484 -21.25 10.85 6.86
C ARG A 484 -21.58 11.32 8.28
N THR A 485 -20.70 12.10 8.91
CA THR A 485 -20.92 12.65 10.25
C THR A 485 -22.08 13.65 10.30
N CYS A 486 -22.44 14.28 9.17
CA CYS A 486 -23.53 15.26 9.10
C CYS A 486 -24.92 14.64 9.31
N MET A 487 -25.12 13.34 9.10
CA MET A 487 -26.42 12.68 9.33
C MET A 487 -26.21 11.25 9.84
N PRO A 488 -26.62 10.94 11.08
CA PRO A 488 -26.50 9.60 11.65
C PRO A 488 -27.21 8.52 10.82
N ALA A 489 -26.51 7.40 10.61
CA ALA A 489 -27.05 6.22 9.90
C ALA A 489 -28.31 5.64 10.55
N ALA A 490 -28.41 5.71 11.88
CA ALA A 490 -29.53 5.12 12.62
C ALA A 490 -30.89 5.78 12.28
N LEU A 491 -30.90 7.07 11.91
CA LEU A 491 -32.12 7.83 11.66
C LEU A 491 -32.90 7.31 10.43
N TYR A 492 -32.22 6.80 9.41
CA TYR A 492 -32.86 6.33 8.18
C TYR A 492 -33.74 5.12 8.44
N ALA A 493 -33.31 4.23 9.33
CA ALA A 493 -34.00 2.99 9.66
C ALA A 493 -35.08 3.14 10.75
N GLU A 494 -35.26 4.34 11.32
CA GLU A 494 -36.32 4.58 12.31
C GLU A 494 -37.71 4.50 11.66
N VAL A 495 -38.63 3.77 12.30
CA VAL A 495 -40.04 3.72 11.89
C VAL A 495 -40.64 5.11 12.00
N CYS A 496 -41.25 5.60 10.92
CA CYS A 496 -41.83 6.93 10.89
C CYS A 496 -43.21 6.93 11.55
N THR A 497 -43.37 7.75 12.59
CA THR A 497 -44.64 7.92 13.30
C THR A 497 -45.63 8.85 12.60
N GLN A 498 -45.21 9.51 11.51
CA GLN A 498 -46.05 10.44 10.75
C GLN A 498 -47.00 9.74 9.76
N VAL A 499 -46.85 8.42 9.57
CA VAL A 499 -47.68 7.60 8.66
C VAL A 499 -48.19 6.34 9.38
N GLN A 500 -49.33 5.82 8.94
CA GLN A 500 -49.90 4.57 9.47
C GLN A 500 -49.04 3.36 9.06
N GLN A 501 -48.91 2.38 9.96
CA GLN A 501 -48.07 1.19 9.80
C GLN A 501 -48.93 -0.08 9.60
N ASP A 502 -49.59 -0.18 8.44
CA ASP A 502 -50.50 -1.28 8.09
C ASP A 502 -50.05 -2.11 6.87
N ALA A 503 -48.83 -1.88 6.38
CA ALA A 503 -48.16 -2.72 5.40
C ALA A 503 -47.34 -3.84 6.08
N ALA A 504 -46.95 -4.86 5.33
CA ALA A 504 -46.19 -6.01 5.86
C ALA A 504 -44.79 -5.63 6.40
N ILE A 505 -44.18 -4.58 5.84
CA ILE A 505 -42.88 -4.02 6.25
C ILE A 505 -43.11 -2.58 6.71
N PRO A 506 -42.45 -2.13 7.80
CA PRO A 506 -42.66 -0.78 8.33
C PRO A 506 -42.13 0.31 7.38
N LEU A 507 -42.84 1.44 7.33
CA LEU A 507 -42.40 2.64 6.62
C LEU A 507 -41.44 3.44 7.50
N THR A 508 -40.16 3.45 7.15
CA THR A 508 -39.10 4.17 7.86
C THR A 508 -38.91 5.60 7.36
N ARG A 509 -38.21 6.44 8.15
CA ARG A 509 -37.85 7.82 7.76
C ARG A 509 -37.08 7.85 6.43
N GLY A 510 -36.14 6.92 6.23
CA GLY A 510 -35.36 6.81 5.00
C GLY A 510 -36.20 6.45 3.78
N LEU A 511 -37.18 5.55 3.93
CA LEU A 511 -38.07 5.15 2.84
C LEU A 511 -38.96 6.33 2.40
N LEU A 512 -39.46 7.11 3.36
CA LEU A 512 -40.20 8.34 3.09
C LEU A 512 -39.30 9.45 2.52
N ALA A 513 -38.04 9.55 2.97
CA ALA A 513 -37.07 10.49 2.41
C ALA A 513 -36.75 10.18 0.94
N LEU A 514 -36.58 8.90 0.57
CA LEU A 514 -36.45 8.47 -0.83
C LEU A 514 -37.68 8.85 -1.64
N ARG A 515 -38.89 8.66 -1.10
CA ARG A 515 -40.14 9.08 -1.75
C ARG A 515 -40.16 10.59 -2.03
N VAL A 516 -39.69 11.40 -1.09
CA VAL A 516 -39.62 12.87 -1.25
C VAL A 516 -38.57 13.26 -2.30
N ALA A 517 -37.39 12.65 -2.24
CA ALA A 517 -36.26 12.97 -3.11
C ALA A 517 -36.49 12.54 -4.57
N ARG A 518 -37.07 11.36 -4.80
CA ARG A 518 -37.19 10.76 -6.13
C ARG A 518 -38.51 11.05 -6.82
N GLN A 519 -38.44 11.42 -8.09
CA GLN A 519 -39.63 11.76 -8.87
C GLN A 519 -40.57 10.58 -9.12
N ASP A 520 -40.04 9.38 -9.38
CA ASP A 520 -40.81 8.17 -9.70
C ASP A 520 -41.61 7.60 -8.52
N LEU A 521 -41.27 7.99 -7.30
CA LEU A 521 -41.93 7.52 -6.07
C LEU A 521 -42.98 8.51 -5.52
N ARG A 522 -42.93 9.78 -5.93
CA ARG A 522 -43.79 10.86 -5.37
C ARG A 522 -45.28 10.57 -5.49
N ASP A 523 -45.70 9.92 -6.57
CA ASP A 523 -47.10 9.59 -6.85
C ASP A 523 -47.67 8.47 -5.96
N MET A 524 -46.83 7.79 -5.17
CA MET A 524 -47.28 6.81 -4.18
C MET A 524 -47.79 7.55 -2.93
N ASP A 525 -49.09 7.85 -2.87
CA ASP A 525 -49.68 8.59 -1.75
C ASP A 525 -49.72 7.77 -0.45
N THR A 526 -48.78 8.04 0.45
CA THR A 526 -48.64 7.36 1.74
C THR A 526 -49.75 7.66 2.75
N ALA A 527 -50.64 8.62 2.46
CA ALA A 527 -51.87 8.80 3.23
C ALA A 527 -52.86 7.64 3.00
N THR A 528 -52.81 6.99 1.84
CA THR A 528 -53.65 5.84 1.49
C THR A 528 -52.96 4.50 1.79
N ARG A 529 -53.75 3.47 2.12
CA ARG A 529 -53.23 2.11 2.30
C ARG A 529 -52.59 1.57 1.01
N GLU A 530 -53.23 1.81 -0.13
CA GLU A 530 -52.72 1.39 -1.45
C GLU A 530 -51.35 2.01 -1.75
N GLY A 531 -51.17 3.31 -1.51
CA GLY A 531 -49.88 3.97 -1.72
C GLY A 531 -48.78 3.45 -0.80
N ARG A 532 -49.12 3.10 0.46
CA ARG A 532 -48.18 2.45 1.39
C ARG A 532 -47.78 1.04 0.93
N GLU A 533 -48.74 0.22 0.52
CA GLU A 533 -48.50 -1.13 -0.01
C GLU A 533 -47.68 -1.09 -1.32
N ARG A 534 -47.93 -0.10 -2.19
CA ARG A 534 -47.14 0.12 -3.42
C ARG A 534 -45.70 0.51 -3.13
N LEU A 535 -45.47 1.38 -2.15
CA LEU A 535 -44.11 1.78 -1.75
C LEU A 535 -43.33 0.61 -1.15
N VAL A 536 -43.97 -0.22 -0.32
CA VAL A 536 -43.36 -1.45 0.20
C VAL A 536 -43.11 -2.47 -0.92
N SER A 537 -44.03 -2.62 -1.88
CA SER A 537 -43.84 -3.53 -3.01
C SER A 537 -42.66 -3.12 -3.89
N TRP A 538 -42.55 -1.82 -4.20
CA TRP A 538 -41.39 -1.27 -4.89
C TRP A 538 -40.11 -1.53 -4.11
N TRP A 539 -40.11 -1.31 -2.79
CA TRP A 539 -38.94 -1.58 -1.97
C TRP A 539 -38.57 -3.07 -1.99
N VAL A 540 -39.53 -3.98 -1.86
CA VAL A 540 -39.29 -5.44 -1.86
C VAL A 540 -38.73 -5.95 -3.18
N LEU A 541 -39.19 -5.42 -4.31
CA LEU A 541 -38.82 -5.91 -5.65
C LEU A 541 -37.60 -5.21 -6.23
N ASP A 542 -37.47 -3.90 -6.00
CA ASP A 542 -36.51 -3.05 -6.69
C ASP A 542 -35.65 -2.23 -5.70
N GLY A 543 -36.31 -1.51 -4.79
CA GLY A 543 -35.70 -0.49 -3.93
C GLY A 543 -34.72 -1.03 -2.87
N ARG A 544 -34.97 -2.22 -2.30
CA ARG A 544 -34.05 -2.93 -1.39
C ARG A 544 -32.76 -3.28 -2.07
N HIS A 545 -32.84 -3.46 -3.39
CA HIS A 545 -31.66 -3.71 -4.12
C HIS A 545 -30.96 -2.37 -4.19
N GLU A 546 -31.55 -1.25 -4.62
CA GLU A 546 -30.88 0.04 -4.92
C GLU A 546 -29.68 0.46 -4.06
N ALA A 547 -28.68 1.09 -4.73
CA ALA A 547 -27.41 1.43 -4.11
C ALA A 547 -27.48 2.58 -3.13
N GLN A 548 -27.99 2.28 -1.94
CA GLN A 548 -28.00 3.20 -0.83
C GLN A 548 -26.73 2.98 -0.02
N PRO A 549 -25.99 4.02 0.39
CA PRO A 549 -24.84 3.91 1.28
C PRO A 549 -25.23 3.73 2.76
N ILE A 550 -26.52 3.50 3.02
CA ILE A 550 -27.11 3.40 4.36
C ILE A 550 -28.26 2.38 4.35
N CYS A 551 -28.47 1.71 5.48
CA CYS A 551 -29.61 0.81 5.66
C CYS A 551 -30.88 1.61 5.94
N ILE A 552 -31.91 1.39 5.12
CA ILE A 552 -33.20 2.10 5.22
C ILE A 552 -34.26 1.29 5.96
N VAL A 553 -34.22 -0.03 5.88
CA VAL A 553 -35.10 -0.94 6.62
C VAL A 553 -34.22 -2.04 7.20
N ARG A 554 -34.26 -2.23 8.52
CA ARG A 554 -33.35 -3.17 9.18
C ARG A 554 -33.71 -4.62 8.84
N PRO A 555 -32.72 -5.52 8.67
CA PRO A 555 -32.98 -6.91 8.35
C PRO A 555 -33.91 -7.64 9.31
N GLU A 556 -33.81 -7.35 10.60
CA GLU A 556 -34.68 -7.91 11.63
C GLU A 556 -36.17 -7.61 11.40
N GLU A 557 -36.52 -6.50 10.74
CA GLU A 557 -37.92 -6.12 10.51
C GLU A 557 -38.60 -7.02 9.48
N TYR A 558 -37.91 -7.38 8.39
CA TYR A 558 -38.49 -8.26 7.37
C TYR A 558 -38.22 -9.75 7.65
N ALA A 559 -37.19 -10.08 8.43
CA ALA A 559 -36.88 -11.45 8.81
C ALA A 559 -37.75 -11.98 9.97
N ALA A 560 -38.43 -11.09 10.70
CA ALA A 560 -39.33 -11.46 11.78
C ALA A 560 -40.55 -12.27 11.27
N VAL A 561 -40.97 -13.25 12.06
CA VAL A 561 -42.22 -14.01 11.83
C VAL A 561 -43.40 -13.04 11.81
N ASP A 562 -44.27 -13.16 10.80
CA ASP A 562 -45.40 -12.26 10.68
C ASP A 562 -46.53 -12.64 11.66
N PRO A 563 -46.83 -11.80 12.67
CA PRO A 563 -47.90 -12.08 13.63
C PRO A 563 -49.30 -12.01 12.99
N ALA A 564 -49.45 -11.43 11.80
CA ALA A 564 -50.72 -11.38 11.07
C ALA A 564 -51.06 -12.69 10.37
N ILE A 565 -50.12 -13.66 10.30
CA ILE A 565 -50.29 -14.93 9.59
C ILE A 565 -50.20 -16.11 10.57
N VAL A 566 -51.09 -17.09 10.41
CA VAL A 566 -51.08 -18.34 11.18
C VAL A 566 -49.84 -19.18 10.80
N GLN A 567 -49.14 -19.75 11.79
CA GLN A 567 -47.86 -20.43 11.61
C GLN A 567 -48.00 -21.96 11.72
N ASP A 568 -48.65 -22.59 10.74
CA ASP A 568 -48.88 -24.05 10.66
C ASP A 568 -48.19 -24.72 9.46
N ALA A 569 -47.37 -23.99 8.71
CA ALA A 569 -46.55 -24.52 7.62
C ALA A 569 -45.22 -25.12 8.13
N LEU A 570 -44.54 -25.91 7.27
CA LEU A 570 -43.28 -26.59 7.63
C LEU A 570 -42.15 -25.63 8.00
N LEU A 571 -42.15 -24.42 7.44
CA LEU A 571 -41.28 -23.29 7.81
C LEU A 571 -42.15 -22.05 8.12
N PRO A 572 -41.71 -21.13 8.99
CA PRO A 572 -42.50 -19.96 9.35
C PRO A 572 -42.64 -18.97 8.19
N ILE A 573 -43.76 -18.25 8.15
CA ILE A 573 -43.99 -17.16 7.20
C ILE A 573 -43.59 -15.85 7.89
N THR A 574 -42.52 -15.25 7.40
CA THR A 574 -41.99 -13.96 7.86
C THR A 574 -42.70 -12.79 7.18
N LYS A 575 -42.51 -11.58 7.72
CA LYS A 575 -42.99 -10.33 7.10
C LYS A 575 -42.44 -10.14 5.69
N GLY A 576 -41.19 -10.52 5.45
CA GLY A 576 -40.56 -10.53 4.13
C GLY A 576 -41.25 -11.48 3.15
N LEU A 577 -41.53 -12.73 3.57
CA LEU A 577 -42.27 -13.69 2.74
C LEU A 577 -43.70 -13.22 2.44
N HIS A 578 -44.39 -12.67 3.43
CA HIS A 578 -45.72 -12.07 3.23
C HIS A 578 -45.65 -10.91 2.23
N ALA A 579 -44.65 -10.03 2.35
CA ALA A 579 -44.46 -8.90 1.44
C ALA A 579 -44.15 -9.36 0.01
N VAL A 580 -43.32 -10.40 -0.19
CA VAL A 580 -43.08 -11.00 -1.52
C VAL A 580 -44.36 -11.56 -2.12
N CYS A 581 -45.14 -12.30 -1.34
CA CYS A 581 -46.43 -12.84 -1.79
C CYS A 581 -47.40 -11.74 -2.23
N LYS A 582 -47.42 -10.59 -1.54
CA LYS A 582 -48.24 -9.42 -1.91
C LYS A 582 -47.71 -8.65 -3.13
N ALA A 583 -46.40 -8.51 -3.23
CA ALA A 583 -45.74 -7.73 -4.27
C ALA A 583 -45.75 -8.44 -5.64
N ARG A 584 -45.62 -9.77 -5.65
CA ARG A 584 -45.63 -10.60 -6.86
C ARG A 584 -47.05 -10.99 -7.26
N THR A 585 -47.48 -10.57 -8.45
CA THR A 585 -48.83 -10.85 -8.95
C THR A 585 -49.08 -12.35 -9.14
N ASP A 586 -48.08 -13.09 -9.63
CA ASP A 586 -48.17 -14.53 -9.87
C ASP A 586 -48.39 -15.34 -8.59
N LEU A 587 -47.79 -14.90 -7.47
CA LEU A 587 -48.00 -15.51 -6.15
C LEU A 587 -49.32 -15.04 -5.53
N ARG A 588 -49.56 -13.73 -5.51
CA ARG A 588 -50.76 -13.12 -4.91
C ARG A 588 -52.06 -13.70 -5.45
N ASP A 589 -52.12 -13.97 -6.75
CA ASP A 589 -53.33 -14.42 -7.41
C ASP A 589 -53.56 -15.94 -7.24
N GLN A 590 -52.54 -16.70 -6.84
CA GLN A 590 -52.57 -18.17 -6.72
C GLN A 590 -52.48 -18.69 -5.28
N ILE A 591 -52.00 -17.86 -4.35
CA ILE A 591 -51.70 -18.24 -2.97
C ILE A 591 -52.57 -17.43 -2.00
N ASP A 592 -53.53 -18.11 -1.37
CA ASP A 592 -54.31 -17.54 -0.27
C ASP A 592 -53.72 -17.91 1.10
N LEU A 593 -53.00 -16.96 1.70
CA LEU A 593 -52.36 -17.12 3.02
C LEU A 593 -53.36 -17.29 4.18
N ALA A 594 -54.66 -17.03 3.99
CA ALA A 594 -55.68 -17.33 4.98
C ALA A 594 -55.89 -18.85 5.14
N THR A 595 -55.55 -19.65 4.13
CA THR A 595 -55.74 -21.11 4.13
C THR A 595 -54.45 -21.88 4.45
N PRO A 596 -54.53 -23.04 5.14
CA PRO A 596 -53.36 -23.90 5.36
C PRO A 596 -52.70 -24.36 4.05
N GLU A 597 -53.52 -24.65 3.02
CA GLU A 597 -53.03 -25.06 1.70
C GLU A 597 -52.21 -23.96 1.02
N GLY A 598 -52.68 -22.71 1.04
CA GLY A 598 -51.93 -21.58 0.48
C GLY A 598 -50.61 -21.32 1.21
N ARG A 599 -50.60 -21.41 2.55
CA ARG A 599 -49.35 -21.29 3.33
C ARG A 599 -48.35 -22.40 3.00
N GLY A 600 -48.83 -23.63 2.82
CA GLY A 600 -48.02 -24.75 2.35
C GLY A 600 -47.43 -24.52 0.94
N LYS A 601 -48.25 -24.04 0.00
CA LYS A 601 -47.81 -23.69 -1.37
C LYS A 601 -46.75 -22.59 -1.38
N LEU A 602 -46.85 -21.59 -0.50
CA LEU A 602 -45.81 -20.55 -0.39
C LEU A 602 -44.47 -21.13 0.04
N ILE A 603 -44.45 -22.04 1.03
CA ILE A 603 -43.21 -22.68 1.48
C ILE A 603 -42.65 -23.62 0.40
N GLN A 604 -43.50 -24.33 -0.34
CA GLN A 604 -43.05 -25.15 -1.47
C GLN A 604 -42.41 -24.29 -2.58
N TRP A 605 -43.05 -23.18 -2.95
CA TRP A 605 -42.48 -22.21 -3.88
C TRP A 605 -41.15 -21.64 -3.35
N TRP A 606 -41.10 -21.29 -2.06
CA TRP A 606 -39.89 -20.79 -1.43
C TRP A 606 -38.74 -21.79 -1.52
N ILE A 607 -38.96 -23.06 -1.19
CA ILE A 607 -37.92 -24.10 -1.26
C ILE A 607 -37.46 -24.36 -2.70
N ARG A 608 -38.36 -24.29 -3.68
CA ARG A 608 -38.05 -24.56 -5.09
C ARG A 608 -37.36 -23.40 -5.80
N GLU A 609 -37.79 -22.18 -5.51
CA GLU A 609 -37.43 -20.99 -6.29
C GLU A 609 -36.98 -19.83 -5.40
N GLY A 610 -37.71 -19.55 -4.31
CA GLY A 610 -37.49 -18.37 -3.48
C GLY A 610 -36.15 -18.35 -2.74
N ALA A 611 -35.79 -19.43 -2.06
CA ALA A 611 -34.59 -19.53 -1.21
C ALA A 611 -33.27 -19.46 -2.00
N GLY A 612 -33.31 -19.73 -3.30
CA GLY A 612 -32.15 -19.61 -4.20
C GLY A 612 -32.12 -18.30 -5.00
N THR A 613 -33.11 -17.42 -4.82
CA THR A 613 -33.23 -16.15 -5.54
C THR A 613 -32.54 -15.03 -4.75
N PRO A 614 -31.42 -14.45 -5.26
CA PRO A 614 -30.68 -13.41 -4.54
C PRO A 614 -31.55 -12.19 -4.18
N ALA A 615 -32.61 -11.95 -4.96
CA ALA A 615 -33.55 -10.87 -4.72
C ALA A 615 -34.36 -11.04 -3.43
N PHE A 616 -34.36 -12.21 -2.79
CA PHE A 616 -35.11 -12.51 -1.57
C PHE A 616 -34.24 -12.91 -0.38
N ASP A 617 -32.91 -12.81 -0.51
CA ASP A 617 -31.96 -13.13 0.56
C ASP A 617 -32.34 -12.43 1.86
N GLY A 618 -32.25 -13.15 2.98
CA GLY A 618 -32.58 -12.66 4.32
C GLY A 618 -34.07 -12.63 4.68
N PHE A 619 -34.99 -12.90 3.74
CA PHE A 619 -36.42 -12.89 4.04
C PHE A 619 -36.88 -14.10 4.85
N LEU A 620 -36.19 -15.24 4.78
CA LEU A 620 -36.35 -16.35 5.72
C LEU A 620 -34.99 -16.68 6.35
N PRO A 621 -34.79 -16.43 7.66
CA PRO A 621 -33.56 -16.78 8.36
C PRO A 621 -33.19 -18.25 8.23
N ILE A 622 -31.90 -18.52 7.99
CA ILE A 622 -31.36 -19.88 7.89
C ILE A 622 -31.55 -20.69 9.19
N ALA A 623 -31.60 -20.01 10.35
CA ALA A 623 -31.84 -20.64 11.64
C ALA A 623 -33.14 -21.47 11.69
N PHE A 624 -34.19 -21.04 10.97
CA PHE A 624 -35.44 -21.80 10.91
C PHE A 624 -35.31 -23.14 10.16
N TYR A 625 -34.34 -23.25 9.26
CA TYR A 625 -34.07 -24.49 8.54
C TYR A 625 -33.38 -25.52 9.44
N HIS A 626 -32.52 -25.07 10.36
CA HIS A 626 -31.71 -25.91 11.24
C HIS A 626 -32.49 -26.54 12.41
N GLU A 627 -33.67 -26.01 12.73
CA GLU A 627 -34.55 -26.58 13.76
C GLU A 627 -34.88 -28.06 13.45
N LEU A 628 -34.97 -28.91 14.47
CA LEU A 628 -35.32 -30.33 14.26
C LEU A 628 -36.79 -30.46 13.82
N ALA A 629 -37.03 -31.36 12.86
CA ALA A 629 -38.40 -31.77 12.51
C ALA A 629 -39.03 -32.47 13.72
N ARG A 630 -40.16 -31.95 14.21
CA ARG A 630 -40.78 -32.38 15.49
C ARG A 630 -41.67 -33.62 15.35
N ASP A 631 -42.11 -33.90 14.15
CA ASP A 631 -43.02 -34.98 13.77
C ASP A 631 -42.30 -36.18 13.13
N ILE A 632 -40.95 -36.15 13.07
CA ILE A 632 -40.11 -37.20 12.50
C ILE A 632 -39.16 -37.75 13.57
N ALA A 633 -38.98 -39.08 13.62
CA ALA A 633 -38.02 -39.73 14.53
C ALA A 633 -36.56 -39.42 14.12
N GLN A 634 -35.69 -39.18 15.11
CA GLN A 634 -34.30 -38.74 14.93
C GLN A 634 -33.31 -39.90 15.15
N ASP A 635 -33.50 -41.02 14.43
CA ASP A 635 -32.72 -42.27 14.55
C ASP A 635 -31.82 -42.58 13.34
N ALA A 636 -31.65 -41.60 12.44
CA ALA A 636 -30.69 -41.63 11.34
C ALA A 636 -29.31 -41.09 11.78
N PRO A 637 -28.22 -41.38 11.03
CA PRO A 637 -26.86 -40.92 11.37
C PRO A 637 -26.70 -39.38 11.44
N LEU A 638 -27.51 -38.63 10.68
CA LEU A 638 -27.64 -37.17 10.78
C LEU A 638 -29.09 -36.81 11.16
N PRO A 639 -29.30 -35.73 11.95
CA PRO A 639 -30.64 -35.27 12.30
C PRO A 639 -31.39 -34.75 11.08
N ILE A 640 -32.70 -35.03 11.01
CA ILE A 640 -33.58 -34.46 9.98
C ILE A 640 -34.16 -33.16 10.51
N THR A 641 -33.77 -32.06 9.87
CA THR A 641 -34.21 -30.70 10.21
C THR A 641 -35.51 -30.30 9.49
N ARG A 642 -36.13 -29.19 9.89
CA ARG A 642 -37.31 -28.62 9.23
C ARG A 642 -37.01 -28.23 7.79
N GLY A 643 -35.79 -27.75 7.52
CA GLY A 643 -35.33 -27.47 6.16
C GLY A 643 -35.27 -28.73 5.29
N MET A 644 -34.72 -29.82 5.83
CA MET A 644 -34.67 -31.12 5.15
C MET A 644 -36.07 -31.72 4.92
N GLN A 645 -36.97 -31.59 5.89
CA GLN A 645 -38.37 -32.01 5.76
C GLN A 645 -39.12 -31.18 4.72
N ALA A 646 -38.94 -29.85 4.72
CA ALA A 646 -39.55 -28.96 3.75
C ALA A 646 -39.05 -29.25 2.32
N LEU A 647 -37.76 -29.58 2.16
CA LEU A 647 -37.19 -30.06 0.90
C LEU A 647 -37.86 -31.35 0.40
N HIS A 648 -37.96 -32.36 1.26
CA HIS A 648 -38.64 -33.61 0.96
C HIS A 648 -40.11 -33.38 0.55
N ALA A 649 -40.84 -32.58 1.34
CA ALA A 649 -42.23 -32.22 1.05
C ALA A 649 -42.40 -31.39 -0.23
N ALA A 650 -41.38 -30.64 -0.66
CA ALA A 650 -41.40 -29.85 -1.88
C ALA A 650 -40.99 -30.63 -3.13
N ARG A 651 -40.42 -31.84 -3.03
CA ARG A 651 -39.87 -32.59 -4.16
C ARG A 651 -40.48 -33.98 -4.30
N ASP A 652 -41.22 -34.20 -5.38
CA ASP A 652 -41.99 -35.42 -5.61
C ASP A 652 -41.07 -36.64 -5.74
N ASP A 653 -39.93 -36.47 -6.40
CA ASP A 653 -38.89 -37.50 -6.58
C ASP A 653 -38.29 -37.97 -5.25
N LEU A 654 -38.12 -37.08 -4.27
CA LEU A 654 -37.59 -37.44 -2.95
C LEU A 654 -38.63 -38.17 -2.10
N ARG A 655 -39.91 -37.84 -2.25
CA ARG A 655 -41.01 -38.55 -1.57
C ARG A 655 -41.18 -39.96 -2.08
N GLU A 656 -40.99 -40.17 -3.38
CA GLU A 656 -41.02 -41.51 -3.99
C GLU A 656 -39.76 -42.33 -3.64
N PHE A 657 -38.61 -41.66 -3.51
CA PHE A 657 -37.33 -42.30 -3.21
C PHE A 657 -37.19 -42.76 -1.74
N ALA A 658 -37.70 -41.98 -0.78
CA ALA A 658 -37.52 -42.25 0.64
C ALA A 658 -38.75 -41.86 1.47
N ASP A 659 -39.30 -42.81 2.25
CA ASP A 659 -40.37 -42.52 3.21
C ASP A 659 -39.76 -42.13 4.58
N LEU A 660 -39.99 -40.87 5.01
CA LEU A 660 -39.47 -40.40 6.30
C LEU A 660 -40.20 -41.00 7.51
N ALA A 661 -41.34 -41.68 7.31
CA ALA A 661 -42.09 -42.33 8.39
C ALA A 661 -41.36 -43.57 8.95
N ASP A 662 -40.58 -44.29 8.14
CA ASP A 662 -39.81 -45.46 8.56
C ASP A 662 -38.29 -45.21 8.63
N ARG A 663 -37.58 -46.11 9.33
CA ARG A 663 -36.15 -45.95 9.63
C ARG A 663 -35.26 -46.11 8.40
N GLU A 664 -35.63 -46.98 7.47
CA GLU A 664 -34.82 -47.26 6.27
C GLU A 664 -34.89 -46.07 5.30
N GLY A 665 -36.08 -45.50 5.11
CA GLY A 665 -36.27 -44.30 4.30
C GLY A 665 -35.54 -43.08 4.86
N ARG A 666 -35.53 -42.86 6.17
CA ARG A 666 -34.71 -41.78 6.78
C ARG A 666 -33.21 -41.96 6.52
N ALA A 667 -32.69 -43.19 6.65
CA ALA A 667 -31.27 -43.47 6.39
C ALA A 667 -30.93 -43.32 4.89
N ALA A 668 -31.82 -43.74 4.00
CA ALA A 668 -31.69 -43.56 2.55
C ALA A 668 -31.68 -42.07 2.17
N PHE A 669 -32.56 -41.27 2.78
CA PHE A 669 -32.63 -39.83 2.55
C PHE A 669 -31.37 -39.08 3.01
N VAL A 670 -30.84 -39.39 4.21
CA VAL A 670 -29.56 -38.83 4.68
C VAL A 670 -28.40 -39.24 3.76
N SER A 671 -28.39 -40.49 3.28
CA SER A 671 -27.37 -40.98 2.35
C SER A 671 -27.44 -40.26 1.00
N TRP A 672 -28.64 -39.99 0.49
CA TRP A 672 -28.86 -39.15 -0.69
C TRP A 672 -28.34 -37.74 -0.44
N TRP A 673 -28.71 -37.12 0.69
CA TRP A 673 -28.28 -35.76 1.01
C TRP A 673 -26.75 -35.64 1.05
N ILE A 674 -26.04 -36.58 1.68
CA ILE A 674 -24.56 -36.60 1.73
C ILE A 674 -23.93 -36.63 0.33
N ARG A 675 -24.54 -37.34 -0.62
CA ARG A 675 -24.05 -37.45 -1.99
C ARG A 675 -24.32 -36.20 -2.82
N GLU A 676 -25.40 -35.50 -2.54
CA GLU A 676 -25.83 -34.32 -3.31
C GLU A 676 -25.27 -32.98 -2.79
N VAL A 677 -24.97 -32.88 -1.50
CA VAL A 677 -24.38 -31.68 -0.86
C VAL A 677 -23.14 -31.12 -1.58
N PRO A 678 -22.16 -31.93 -2.05
CA PRO A 678 -21.01 -31.40 -2.78
C PRO A 678 -21.39 -30.56 -4.00
N GLY A 679 -22.54 -30.82 -4.64
CA GLY A 679 -23.02 -30.13 -5.82
C GLY A 679 -24.08 -29.06 -5.57
N ASN A 680 -24.51 -28.83 -4.32
CA ASN A 680 -25.65 -27.95 -4.04
C ASN A 680 -25.48 -27.13 -2.75
N ALA A 681 -25.17 -25.84 -2.92
CA ALA A 681 -24.96 -24.90 -1.83
C ALA A 681 -26.20 -24.67 -0.94
N PHE A 682 -27.42 -24.82 -1.48
CA PHE A 682 -28.64 -24.72 -0.69
C PHE A 682 -28.84 -25.95 0.20
N LEU A 683 -28.49 -27.16 -0.26
CA LEU A 683 -28.58 -28.37 0.56
C LEU A 683 -27.65 -28.31 1.78
N ALA A 684 -26.45 -27.75 1.61
CA ALA A 684 -25.49 -27.51 2.69
C ALA A 684 -26.04 -26.58 3.81
N GLN A 685 -27.02 -25.73 3.51
CA GLN A 685 -27.63 -24.79 4.45
C GLN A 685 -28.79 -25.39 5.26
N LEU A 686 -29.21 -26.64 4.99
CA LEU A 686 -30.36 -27.23 5.66
C LEU A 686 -30.03 -27.83 7.03
N ILE A 687 -28.76 -28.06 7.32
CA ILE A 687 -28.26 -28.57 8.60
C ILE A 687 -27.10 -27.70 9.06
N SER A 688 -27.09 -27.35 10.35
CA SER A 688 -26.01 -26.51 10.88
C SER A 688 -24.70 -27.28 10.99
N ARG A 689 -23.59 -26.54 10.95
CA ARG A 689 -22.24 -27.09 11.14
C ARG A 689 -22.09 -27.77 12.50
N ASP A 690 -22.65 -27.20 13.55
CA ASP A 690 -22.67 -27.79 14.90
C ASP A 690 -23.35 -29.16 14.92
N GLN A 691 -24.48 -29.31 14.23
CA GLN A 691 -25.19 -30.58 14.14
C GLN A 691 -24.40 -31.64 13.35
N LEU A 692 -23.60 -31.23 12.37
CA LEU A 692 -22.72 -32.13 11.59
C LEU A 692 -21.50 -32.58 12.41
N GLN A 693 -20.91 -31.65 13.18
CA GLN A 693 -19.65 -31.84 13.89
C GLN A 693 -19.81 -32.43 15.31
N GLN A 694 -21.02 -32.55 15.81
CA GLN A 694 -21.28 -33.14 17.12
C GLN A 694 -20.70 -34.58 17.20
N PRO A 695 -19.95 -34.93 18.27
CA PRO A 695 -19.54 -36.31 18.52
C PRO A 695 -20.75 -37.25 18.53
N ASP A 696 -20.63 -38.40 17.88
CA ASP A 696 -21.71 -39.38 17.87
C ASP A 696 -21.79 -40.09 19.22
N ALA A 697 -22.81 -39.74 20.00
CA ALA A 697 -23.06 -40.32 21.32
C ALA A 697 -23.37 -41.82 21.29
N THR A 698 -23.65 -42.40 20.12
CA THR A 698 -23.89 -43.84 19.95
C THR A 698 -22.61 -44.64 19.69
N VAL A 699 -21.46 -43.97 19.52
CA VAL A 699 -20.14 -44.58 19.30
C VAL A 699 -19.20 -44.25 20.47
N THR A 700 -18.47 -45.26 20.96
CA THR A 700 -17.43 -45.06 21.99
C THR A 700 -16.31 -44.15 21.47
N GLN A 701 -15.98 -43.10 22.23
CA GLN A 701 -14.96 -42.10 21.87
C GLN A 701 -13.60 -42.46 22.49
N ASP A 702 -12.91 -43.46 21.93
CA ASP A 702 -11.62 -43.98 22.43
C ASP A 702 -10.43 -43.73 21.46
N GLN A 703 -10.63 -42.91 20.43
CA GLN A 703 -9.62 -42.52 19.45
C GLN A 703 -9.10 -41.09 19.73
N GLN A 704 -7.90 -40.75 19.24
CA GLN A 704 -7.32 -39.41 19.40
C GLN A 704 -8.12 -38.30 18.66
N VAL A 705 -8.85 -38.66 17.60
CA VAL A 705 -9.78 -37.77 16.89
C VAL A 705 -11.22 -38.19 17.23
N PRO A 706 -12.09 -37.28 17.71
CA PRO A 706 -13.49 -37.59 17.99
C PRO A 706 -14.24 -38.08 16.75
N ILE A 707 -14.99 -39.17 16.87
CA ILE A 707 -15.84 -39.68 15.78
C ILE A 707 -17.16 -38.89 15.80
N THR A 708 -17.32 -38.00 14.83
CA THR A 708 -18.52 -37.14 14.69
C THR A 708 -19.63 -37.83 13.91
N ARG A 709 -20.85 -37.30 14.01
CA ARG A 709 -22.01 -37.76 13.22
C ARG A 709 -21.75 -37.68 11.72
N ALA A 710 -21.14 -36.60 11.25
CA ALA A 710 -20.75 -36.46 9.85
C ALA A 710 -19.72 -37.53 9.42
N MET A 711 -18.73 -37.85 10.25
CA MET A 711 -17.73 -38.89 9.95
C MET A 711 -18.38 -40.27 9.79
N ARG A 712 -19.28 -40.65 10.70
CA ARG A 712 -20.02 -41.92 10.61
C ARG A 712 -20.92 -41.97 9.38
N ALA A 713 -21.64 -40.89 9.13
CA ALA A 713 -22.58 -40.83 8.02
C ALA A 713 -21.84 -40.88 6.67
N LEU A 714 -20.69 -40.20 6.53
CA LEU A 714 -19.80 -40.30 5.37
C LEU A 714 -19.23 -41.70 5.21
N TYR A 715 -18.73 -42.30 6.29
CA TYR A 715 -18.15 -43.66 6.27
C TYR A 715 -19.18 -44.70 5.81
N THR A 716 -20.42 -44.60 6.29
CA THR A 716 -21.51 -45.51 5.91
C THR A 716 -22.02 -45.23 4.49
N ALA A 717 -22.01 -43.97 4.04
CA ALA A 717 -22.48 -43.62 2.70
C ALA A 717 -21.47 -43.98 1.59
N LEU A 718 -20.16 -43.94 1.90
CA LEU A 718 -19.08 -44.00 0.91
C LEU A 718 -18.13 -45.21 1.06
N ALA A 719 -17.88 -45.71 2.25
CA ALA A 719 -16.81 -46.70 2.52
C ALA A 719 -17.32 -48.09 2.87
N GLY A 720 -18.40 -48.20 3.63
CA GLY A 720 -18.91 -49.50 4.08
C GLY A 720 -20.40 -49.67 3.82
N GLY A 721 -20.72 -50.70 3.06
CA GLY A 721 -22.11 -51.12 2.83
C GLY A 721 -22.81 -51.59 4.12
N PRO A 722 -24.03 -52.15 4.01
CA PRO A 722 -24.86 -52.49 5.17
C PRO A 722 -24.14 -53.45 6.13
N GLY A 723 -23.78 -52.96 7.32
CA GLY A 723 -23.02 -53.71 8.34
C GLY A 723 -21.96 -52.89 9.11
N THR A 724 -21.64 -51.69 8.64
CA THR A 724 -20.65 -50.76 9.25
C THR A 724 -20.89 -50.48 10.72
N ASP A 725 -22.13 -50.37 11.16
CA ASP A 725 -22.47 -50.08 12.56
C ASP A 725 -21.93 -51.15 13.55
N LYS A 726 -21.86 -52.43 13.14
CA LYS A 726 -21.27 -53.49 13.98
C LYS A 726 -19.75 -53.42 14.07
N ALA A 727 -19.08 -52.93 13.02
CA ALA A 727 -17.63 -52.77 13.02
C ALA A 727 -17.18 -51.67 14.00
N LEU A 728 -18.02 -50.64 14.19
CA LEU A 728 -17.76 -49.54 15.12
C LEU A 728 -17.93 -49.92 16.60
N GLU A 729 -18.49 -51.09 16.91
CA GLU A 729 -18.52 -51.65 18.27
C GLU A 729 -17.11 -52.07 18.75
N GLN A 730 -16.23 -52.43 17.81
CA GLN A 730 -14.85 -52.85 18.08
C GLN A 730 -13.86 -51.69 17.93
N ALA A 731 -12.80 -51.65 18.74
CA ALA A 731 -11.79 -50.60 18.70
C ALA A 731 -11.04 -50.54 17.37
N GLU A 732 -10.80 -51.70 16.74
CA GLU A 732 -10.15 -51.81 15.44
C GLU A 732 -10.95 -51.11 14.34
N GLY A 733 -12.27 -51.36 14.26
CA GLY A 733 -13.13 -50.70 13.28
C GLY A 733 -13.29 -49.19 13.49
N ARG A 734 -13.16 -48.69 14.73
CA ARG A 734 -13.11 -47.24 15.01
C ARG A 734 -11.80 -46.62 14.53
N GLY A 735 -10.67 -47.30 14.71
CA GLY A 735 -9.37 -46.90 14.19
C GLY A 735 -9.34 -46.86 12.66
N GLU A 736 -9.94 -47.86 11.99
CA GLU A 736 -10.09 -47.88 10.53
C GLU A 736 -10.90 -46.69 10.00
N LEU A 737 -12.01 -46.32 10.67
CA LEU A 737 -12.80 -45.15 10.30
C LEU A 737 -11.98 -43.86 10.39
N VAL A 738 -11.23 -43.65 11.49
CA VAL A 738 -10.42 -42.44 11.69
C VAL A 738 -9.28 -42.35 10.67
N ALA A 739 -8.64 -43.49 10.35
CA ALA A 739 -7.62 -43.56 9.32
C ALA A 739 -8.20 -43.27 7.93
N TRP A 740 -9.32 -43.92 7.57
CA TRP A 740 -10.02 -43.67 6.31
C TRP A 740 -10.42 -42.21 6.18
N TRP A 741 -11.00 -41.62 7.22
CA TRP A 741 -11.43 -40.22 7.21
C TRP A 741 -10.26 -39.26 7.09
N SER A 742 -9.16 -39.50 7.80
CA SER A 742 -7.93 -38.69 7.71
C SER A 742 -7.36 -38.72 6.28
N GLU A 743 -7.42 -39.88 5.63
CA GLU A 743 -7.01 -40.03 4.24
C GLU A 743 -7.96 -39.30 3.27
N GLN A 744 -9.28 -39.44 3.44
CA GLN A 744 -10.24 -38.71 2.60
C GLN A 744 -10.11 -37.19 2.75
N LEU A 745 -9.83 -36.72 3.96
CA LEU A 745 -9.61 -35.31 4.26
C LEU A 745 -8.38 -34.78 3.50
N LEU A 746 -7.25 -35.49 3.56
CA LEU A 746 -6.03 -35.12 2.83
C LEU A 746 -6.17 -35.20 1.31
N ARG A 747 -7.00 -36.11 0.81
CA ARG A 747 -7.30 -36.24 -0.62
C ARG A 747 -8.30 -35.20 -1.14
N GLY A 748 -8.82 -34.32 -0.27
CA GLY A 748 -9.85 -33.35 -0.63
C GLY A 748 -11.20 -33.98 -0.98
N ALA A 749 -11.45 -35.23 -0.56
CA ALA A 749 -12.67 -35.98 -0.87
C ALA A 749 -13.82 -35.70 0.11
N VAL A 750 -13.56 -34.94 1.19
CA VAL A 750 -14.59 -34.50 2.15
C VAL A 750 -15.15 -33.14 1.69
N PRO A 751 -16.46 -33.03 1.44
CA PRO A 751 -17.08 -31.77 1.00
C PRO A 751 -16.81 -30.64 1.98
N ARG A 752 -16.61 -29.43 1.48
CA ARG A 752 -16.28 -28.25 2.31
C ARG A 752 -17.28 -28.02 3.45
N ALA A 753 -18.57 -28.25 3.20
CA ALA A 753 -19.63 -28.11 4.21
C ALA A 753 -19.53 -29.14 5.36
N LEU A 754 -18.79 -30.23 5.17
CA LEU A 754 -18.59 -31.31 6.13
C LEU A 754 -17.16 -31.29 6.73
N LEU A 755 -16.35 -30.27 6.41
CA LEU A 755 -15.01 -30.15 6.96
C LEU A 755 -15.04 -29.84 8.46
N PRO A 756 -14.13 -30.45 9.23
CA PRO A 756 -14.02 -30.25 10.67
C PRO A 756 -13.58 -28.82 11.02
N THR A 757 -13.87 -28.37 12.24
CA THR A 757 -13.24 -27.19 12.86
C THR A 757 -11.95 -27.60 13.58
N ASP A 758 -11.10 -26.62 13.93
CA ASP A 758 -9.89 -26.83 14.76
C ASP A 758 -10.19 -27.61 16.05
N ALA A 759 -11.35 -27.38 16.67
CA ALA A 759 -11.78 -28.08 17.88
C ALA A 759 -12.05 -29.57 17.63
N THR A 760 -12.59 -29.93 16.47
CA THR A 760 -12.93 -31.32 16.11
C THR A 760 -11.77 -32.11 15.49
N LEU A 761 -10.69 -31.44 15.09
CA LEU A 761 -9.50 -32.09 14.52
C LEU A 761 -8.62 -32.78 15.57
N GLY A 762 -8.82 -32.51 16.86
CA GLY A 762 -8.06 -33.13 17.95
C GLY A 762 -6.58 -32.70 18.01
N ILE A 763 -6.19 -31.66 17.27
CA ILE A 763 -4.81 -31.18 17.19
C ILE A 763 -4.51 -30.31 18.41
N SER A 764 -3.93 -30.93 19.45
CA SER A 764 -3.49 -30.27 20.67
C SER A 764 -1.98 -30.08 20.71
N ASP A 765 -1.49 -29.19 21.57
CA ASP A 765 -0.06 -28.97 21.77
C ASP A 765 0.58 -30.24 22.38
N PRO A 766 1.45 -30.96 21.65
CA PRO A 766 2.00 -32.23 22.11
C PRO A 766 3.05 -32.06 23.22
N THR A 767 3.42 -30.82 23.58
CA THR A 767 4.35 -30.55 24.69
C THR A 767 3.68 -30.58 26.07
N GLN A 768 2.35 -30.47 26.14
CA GLN A 768 1.61 -30.41 27.40
C GLN A 768 1.60 -31.75 28.17
N PRO A 769 1.59 -31.75 29.51
CA PRO A 769 1.56 -32.97 30.32
C PRO A 769 0.24 -33.73 30.13
N GLY A 770 0.31 -35.01 29.74
CA GLY A 770 -0.85 -35.87 29.50
C GLY A 770 -1.14 -36.19 28.03
N ASN A 771 -0.50 -35.47 27.09
CA ASN A 771 -0.55 -35.81 25.67
C ASN A 771 0.49 -36.89 25.35
N GLU A 772 0.06 -38.00 24.74
CA GLU A 772 0.92 -39.16 24.45
C GLU A 772 2.05 -38.77 23.48
N ARG A 773 3.28 -38.67 24.01
CA ARG A 773 4.47 -38.28 23.24
C ARG A 773 4.95 -39.35 22.26
N ASP A 774 4.49 -40.59 22.46
CA ASP A 774 4.95 -41.76 21.71
C ASP A 774 4.03 -42.19 20.56
N VAL A 775 2.88 -41.53 20.36
CA VAL A 775 1.91 -41.89 19.30
C VAL A 775 1.76 -40.74 18.31
N VAL A 776 1.84 -41.04 17.01
CA VAL A 776 1.66 -40.04 15.94
C VAL A 776 0.17 -39.78 15.72
N HIS A 777 -0.22 -38.51 15.67
CA HIS A 777 -1.60 -38.11 15.41
C HIS A 777 -2.09 -38.68 14.07
N PRO A 778 -3.33 -39.19 13.93
CA PRO A 778 -3.80 -39.85 12.70
C PRO A 778 -3.63 -39.02 11.43
N LEU A 779 -3.88 -37.70 11.50
CA LEU A 779 -3.64 -36.79 10.37
C LEU A 779 -2.15 -36.62 10.03
N ALA A 780 -1.28 -36.58 11.05
CA ALA A 780 0.15 -36.49 10.85
C ALA A 780 0.69 -37.80 10.25
N ALA A 781 0.17 -38.96 10.69
CA ALA A 781 0.50 -40.26 10.14
C ALA A 781 0.04 -40.39 8.67
N ALA A 782 -1.18 -39.95 8.36
CA ALA A 782 -1.68 -39.96 6.99
C ALA A 782 -0.89 -39.02 6.07
N ALA A 783 -0.50 -37.83 6.55
CA ALA A 783 0.35 -36.90 5.80
C ALA A 783 1.76 -37.48 5.60
N TYR A 784 2.36 -38.05 6.64
CA TYR A 784 3.67 -38.70 6.60
C TYR A 784 3.71 -39.90 5.63
N ALA A 785 2.62 -40.67 5.54
CA ALA A 785 2.51 -41.77 4.57
C ALA A 785 2.46 -41.28 3.11
N GLN A 786 1.92 -40.09 2.86
CA GLN A 786 1.74 -39.56 1.51
C GLN A 786 2.90 -38.66 1.03
N ARG A 787 3.66 -38.07 1.96
CA ARG A 787 4.67 -37.04 1.66
C ARG A 787 6.10 -37.51 1.93
N SER A 788 6.93 -37.52 0.89
CA SER A 788 8.34 -37.93 1.01
C SER A 788 9.18 -36.96 1.82
N ASP A 789 8.92 -35.66 1.71
CA ASP A 789 9.65 -34.61 2.43
C ASP A 789 9.47 -34.72 3.96
N LEU A 790 8.29 -35.11 4.45
CA LEU A 790 8.06 -35.37 5.87
C LEU A 790 8.79 -36.64 6.34
N ARG A 791 8.88 -37.67 5.49
CA ARG A 791 9.65 -38.90 5.78
C ARG A 791 11.16 -38.65 5.83
N ASP A 792 11.64 -37.74 4.99
CA ASP A 792 13.04 -37.36 4.98
C ASP A 792 13.38 -36.44 6.18
N ALA A 793 12.41 -35.66 6.66
CA ALA A 793 12.59 -34.70 7.76
C ALA A 793 12.38 -35.29 9.17
N PHE A 794 11.53 -36.32 9.34
CA PHE A 794 11.16 -36.86 10.66
C PHE A 794 11.35 -38.37 10.74
N ASP A 795 12.17 -38.86 11.68
CA ASP A 795 12.33 -40.30 11.93
C ASP A 795 11.30 -40.81 12.96
N THR A 796 10.16 -41.30 12.47
CA THR A 796 9.07 -41.83 13.31
C THR A 796 9.42 -43.14 14.05
N GLY A 797 10.56 -43.76 13.77
CA GLY A 797 11.09 -44.89 14.54
C GLY A 797 11.53 -44.49 15.96
N THR A 798 11.86 -43.21 16.16
CA THR A 798 12.28 -42.63 17.44
C THR A 798 11.13 -41.89 18.13
N ALA A 799 11.18 -41.79 19.47
CA ALA A 799 10.18 -41.04 20.23
C ALA A 799 10.25 -39.53 19.89
N GLU A 800 11.47 -39.03 19.69
CA GLU A 800 11.76 -37.66 19.32
C GLU A 800 11.18 -37.30 17.95
N GLY A 801 11.31 -38.17 16.94
CA GLY A 801 10.76 -37.93 15.62
C GLY A 801 9.23 -38.01 15.55
N ARG A 802 8.59 -38.89 16.33
CA ARG A 802 7.13 -38.91 16.48
C ARG A 802 6.59 -37.63 17.10
N LEU A 803 7.25 -37.14 18.16
CA LEU A 803 6.92 -35.86 18.80
C LEU A 803 7.12 -34.68 17.85
N ALA A 804 8.24 -34.64 17.10
CA ALA A 804 8.53 -33.59 16.13
C ALA A 804 7.50 -33.53 14.99
N LEU A 805 7.03 -34.68 14.50
CA LEU A 805 6.00 -34.76 13.47
C LEU A 805 4.64 -34.25 13.98
N ASN A 806 4.25 -34.57 15.21
CA ASN A 806 3.05 -34.00 15.84
C ASN A 806 3.18 -32.49 16.07
N LEU A 807 4.37 -32.01 16.46
CA LEU A 807 4.67 -30.58 16.58
C LEU A 807 4.59 -29.86 15.23
N TRP A 808 5.03 -30.51 14.15
CA TRP A 808 4.84 -29.99 12.81
C TRP A 808 3.36 -29.86 12.50
N LEU A 809 2.54 -30.89 12.72
CA LEU A 809 1.09 -30.82 12.48
C LEU A 809 0.43 -29.66 13.27
N PHE A 810 0.81 -29.47 14.53
CA PHE A 810 0.27 -28.43 15.40
C PHE A 810 0.69 -27.01 14.97
N ASN A 811 1.98 -26.79 14.69
CA ASN A 811 2.52 -25.45 14.39
C ASN A 811 2.38 -25.04 12.93
N PHE A 812 2.41 -26.01 12.00
CA PHE A 812 2.55 -25.77 10.57
C PHE A 812 1.58 -26.60 9.73
N GLY A 813 1.50 -27.91 9.96
CA GLY A 813 0.76 -28.85 9.13
C GLY A 813 -0.74 -28.56 9.06
N LYS A 814 -1.40 -28.11 10.14
CA LYS A 814 -2.83 -27.73 10.07
C LYS A 814 -3.11 -26.55 9.14
N TYR A 815 -2.15 -25.63 9.00
CA TYR A 815 -2.24 -24.49 8.06
C TYR A 815 -1.84 -24.92 6.64
N GLU A 816 -0.77 -25.69 6.53
CA GLU A 816 -0.23 -26.19 5.27
C GLU A 816 -1.21 -27.14 4.56
N LEU A 817 -1.92 -27.97 5.33
CA LEU A 817 -2.97 -28.87 4.86
C LEU A 817 -4.34 -28.18 4.72
N ARG A 818 -4.40 -26.85 4.93
CA ARG A 818 -5.63 -26.03 4.84
C ARG A 818 -6.79 -26.55 5.71
N LEU A 819 -6.48 -27.06 6.91
CA LEU A 819 -7.46 -27.65 7.83
C LEU A 819 -8.13 -26.62 8.75
N HIS A 820 -7.67 -25.36 8.73
CA HIS A 820 -8.20 -24.26 9.54
C HIS A 820 -9.38 -23.56 8.85
N ILE A 821 -10.53 -23.47 9.52
CA ILE A 821 -11.70 -22.73 9.05
C ILE A 821 -12.10 -21.75 10.16
N GLU A 822 -11.86 -20.45 9.96
CA GLU A 822 -12.26 -19.38 10.88
C GLU A 822 -13.80 -19.29 10.96
N ASP A 823 -14.34 -19.38 12.18
CA ASP A 823 -15.75 -19.11 12.49
C ASP A 823 -15.89 -17.66 13.01
N GLU A 824 -16.58 -16.78 12.28
CA GLU A 824 -17.39 -15.66 12.83
C GLU A 824 -18.15 -14.91 11.71
N GLU A 825 -19.48 -14.79 11.86
CA GLU A 825 -20.33 -13.88 11.08
C GLU A 825 -20.16 -12.42 11.56
N PRO A 826 -20.09 -11.42 10.66
CA PRO A 826 -20.24 -10.01 11.05
C PRO A 826 -21.69 -9.51 10.86
N PRO A 827 -22.12 -8.51 11.66
CA PRO A 827 -23.48 -8.00 11.68
C PRO A 827 -23.80 -7.12 10.47
N THR A 828 -25.09 -7.11 10.13
CA THR A 828 -25.71 -6.44 8.99
C THR A 828 -25.88 -4.93 9.21
N HIS A 829 -25.44 -4.10 8.25
CA HIS A 829 -26.19 -2.94 7.77
C HIS A 829 -25.68 -2.47 6.39
N GLU A 830 -26.64 -2.27 5.50
CA GLU A 830 -26.53 -2.23 4.04
C GLU A 830 -25.88 -0.95 3.48
N ILE A 831 -24.91 -1.17 2.59
CA ILE A 831 -24.51 -0.30 1.47
C ILE A 831 -24.74 -1.16 0.21
N ARG A 832 -25.38 -0.74 -0.90
CA ARG A 832 -25.00 -1.47 -2.16
C ARG A 832 -23.59 -1.04 -2.48
N ARG A 833 -22.71 -1.93 -2.09
CA ARG A 833 -21.46 -2.21 -2.76
C ARG A 833 -21.82 -2.87 -4.10
N PRO A 834 -21.00 -2.72 -5.15
CA PRO A 834 -20.89 -3.78 -6.14
C PRO A 834 -20.60 -5.09 -5.36
N PRO A 835 -21.21 -6.22 -5.75
CA PRO A 835 -21.27 -7.41 -4.90
C PRO A 835 -19.88 -7.74 -4.37
N HIS A 836 -19.68 -7.69 -3.06
CA HIS A 836 -18.44 -8.15 -2.47
C HIS A 836 -18.28 -9.64 -2.78
N GLY A 837 -17.47 -9.94 -3.79
CA GLY A 837 -17.01 -11.28 -4.11
C GLY A 837 -16.06 -11.75 -3.02
N GLY A 838 -16.62 -12.24 -1.91
CA GLY A 838 -15.94 -13.27 -1.14
C GLY A 838 -15.90 -14.52 -2.01
N THR A 839 -14.71 -14.91 -2.48
CA THR A 839 -14.48 -16.18 -3.16
C THR A 839 -15.01 -17.32 -2.29
N THR A 840 -16.06 -18.01 -2.69
CA THR A 840 -16.17 -18.84 -3.90
C THR A 840 -17.66 -19.01 -4.24
N GLY A 841 -18.07 -18.81 -5.50
CA GLY A 841 -19.36 -19.36 -5.96
C GLY A 841 -20.14 -18.61 -7.06
N LYS A 842 -20.17 -17.28 -7.11
CA LYS A 842 -20.86 -16.54 -8.21
C LYS A 842 -20.18 -15.21 -8.52
N PHE A 843 -19.54 -15.15 -9.68
CA PHE A 843 -19.04 -13.92 -10.28
C PHE A 843 -20.08 -13.35 -11.25
N LEU A 844 -20.06 -12.05 -11.49
CA LEU A 844 -20.81 -11.45 -12.58
C LEU A 844 -20.22 -11.90 -13.92
N ARG A 845 -21.08 -12.29 -14.87
CA ARG A 845 -20.66 -12.63 -16.25
C ARG A 845 -20.83 -11.42 -17.15
N GLY A 846 -20.02 -11.33 -18.20
CA GLY A 846 -20.13 -10.26 -19.19
C GLY A 846 -19.39 -8.96 -18.84
N GLY A 847 -18.57 -8.96 -17.80
CA GLY A 847 -17.62 -7.88 -17.49
C GLY A 847 -16.25 -8.43 -17.10
N VAL A 848 -15.31 -7.56 -16.71
CA VAL A 848 -13.93 -7.94 -16.38
C VAL A 848 -13.38 -7.24 -15.15
N ASN A 849 -12.49 -7.92 -14.41
CA ASN A 849 -11.68 -7.29 -13.36
C ASN A 849 -10.33 -6.89 -13.95
N ILE A 850 -9.93 -5.63 -13.77
CA ILE A 850 -8.62 -5.14 -14.21
C ILE A 850 -7.71 -5.07 -12.98
N VAL A 851 -6.88 -6.10 -12.82
CA VAL A 851 -6.01 -6.28 -11.66
C VAL A 851 -4.66 -5.58 -11.91
N GLY A 852 -4.32 -4.59 -11.09
CA GLY A 852 -3.02 -3.89 -11.16
C GLY A 852 -3.02 -2.57 -10.39
N PHE A 853 -1.92 -1.80 -10.48
CA PHE A 853 -1.75 -0.55 -9.76
C PHE A 853 -2.46 0.64 -10.41
N GLY A 854 -3.80 0.67 -10.40
CA GLY A 854 -4.61 1.68 -11.09
C GLY A 854 -4.30 3.15 -10.72
N ARG A 855 -3.88 3.42 -9.47
CA ARG A 855 -3.48 4.76 -9.00
C ARG A 855 -2.02 5.12 -9.24
N GLY A 856 -1.18 4.15 -9.61
CA GLY A 856 0.26 4.36 -9.71
C GLY A 856 0.66 5.26 -10.89
N GLU A 857 1.48 6.27 -10.64
CA GLU A 857 2.09 7.15 -11.65
C GLU A 857 3.34 6.49 -12.29
N LEU A 858 3.14 5.37 -12.97
CA LEU A 858 4.19 4.61 -13.67
C LEU A 858 3.62 3.79 -14.83
N GLY A 859 4.49 3.16 -15.63
CA GLY A 859 4.12 2.40 -16.83
C GLY A 859 3.00 1.37 -16.61
N ILE A 860 3.16 0.42 -15.68
CA ILE A 860 2.16 -0.61 -15.40
C ILE A 860 0.84 -0.06 -14.81
N GLY A 861 0.88 1.12 -14.16
CA GLY A 861 -0.35 1.80 -13.75
C GLY A 861 -1.09 2.43 -14.94
N GLU A 862 -0.34 2.95 -15.91
CA GLU A 862 -0.89 3.45 -17.17
C GLU A 862 -1.49 2.33 -18.03
N ASP A 863 -0.96 1.10 -17.95
CA ASP A 863 -1.53 -0.08 -18.62
C ASP A 863 -2.97 -0.35 -18.11
N VAL A 864 -3.17 -0.33 -16.79
CA VAL A 864 -4.49 -0.47 -16.16
C VAL A 864 -5.45 0.61 -16.65
N ARG A 865 -4.99 1.87 -16.70
CA ARG A 865 -5.80 3.01 -17.16
C ARG A 865 -6.17 2.92 -18.63
N MET A 866 -5.24 2.52 -19.50
CA MET A 866 -5.50 2.37 -20.93
C MET A 866 -6.39 1.18 -21.26
N ALA A 867 -6.23 0.06 -20.55
CA ALA A 867 -7.13 -1.09 -20.67
C ALA A 867 -8.56 -0.71 -20.25
N SER A 868 -8.68 0.01 -19.12
CA SER A 868 -9.96 0.54 -18.64
C SER A 868 -10.59 1.50 -19.65
N LEU A 869 -9.79 2.41 -20.23
CA LEU A 869 -10.26 3.34 -21.25
C LEU A 869 -10.76 2.59 -22.50
N ALA A 870 -10.00 1.62 -23.01
CA ALA A 870 -10.37 0.84 -24.18
C ALA A 870 -11.69 0.07 -24.00
N LEU A 871 -11.86 -0.58 -22.84
CA LEU A 871 -13.08 -1.33 -22.53
C LEU A 871 -14.30 -0.44 -22.37
N ARG A 872 -14.14 0.79 -21.85
CA ARG A 872 -15.23 1.78 -21.79
C ARG A 872 -15.68 2.26 -23.16
N HIS A 873 -14.78 2.33 -24.15
CA HIS A 873 -15.15 2.73 -25.51
C HIS A 873 -16.02 1.72 -26.25
N VAL A 874 -16.16 0.52 -25.71
CA VAL A 874 -17.00 -0.56 -26.24
C VAL A 874 -18.09 -1.00 -25.25
N ASP A 875 -18.40 -0.14 -24.27
CA ASP A 875 -19.44 -0.35 -23.26
C ASP A 875 -19.32 -1.68 -22.50
N MET A 876 -18.10 -2.12 -22.21
CA MET A 876 -17.85 -3.32 -21.38
C MET A 876 -17.83 -2.96 -19.89
N ASP A 877 -18.57 -3.73 -19.10
CA ASP A 877 -18.56 -3.63 -17.64
C ASP A 877 -17.19 -4.01 -17.06
N LEU A 878 -16.69 -3.19 -16.12
CA LEU A 878 -15.38 -3.41 -15.50
C LEU A 878 -15.31 -2.96 -14.04
N CYS A 879 -14.35 -3.50 -13.30
CA CYS A 879 -13.92 -2.96 -12.01
C CYS A 879 -12.40 -3.12 -11.81
N VAL A 880 -11.84 -2.37 -10.87
CA VAL A 880 -10.42 -2.39 -10.47
C VAL A 880 -10.33 -2.83 -9.02
N PRO A 881 -10.09 -4.12 -8.73
CA PRO A 881 -10.01 -4.59 -7.36
C PRO A 881 -8.77 -4.04 -6.63
N ALA A 882 -8.95 -3.69 -5.35
CA ALA A 882 -7.86 -3.35 -4.46
C ALA A 882 -6.94 -4.56 -4.28
N ILE A 883 -5.64 -4.35 -4.45
CA ILE A 883 -4.62 -5.37 -4.27
C ILE A 883 -3.75 -5.04 -3.06
N PRO A 884 -3.42 -6.01 -2.18
CA PRO A 884 -2.65 -5.79 -0.96
C PRO A 884 -1.14 -5.70 -1.21
N LEU A 885 -0.74 -5.04 -2.31
CA LEU A 885 0.66 -4.86 -2.69
C LEU A 885 1.03 -3.38 -2.58
N ALA A 886 2.17 -3.10 -1.95
CA ALA A 886 2.73 -1.76 -1.91
C ALA A 886 3.60 -1.51 -3.15
N ILE A 887 3.51 -0.29 -3.70
CA ILE A 887 4.35 0.14 -4.82
C ILE A 887 5.11 1.42 -4.49
N GLY A 888 6.39 1.44 -4.85
CA GLY A 888 7.31 2.58 -4.65
C GLY A 888 7.10 3.74 -5.64
N ALA A 889 5.86 4.04 -6.00
CA ALA A 889 5.49 5.13 -6.91
C ALA A 889 4.49 6.08 -6.25
N ARG A 890 4.39 7.31 -6.77
CA ARG A 890 3.30 8.22 -6.38
C ARG A 890 1.95 7.60 -6.77
N GLN A 891 0.95 7.74 -5.89
CA GLN A 891 -0.38 7.15 -6.06
C GLN A 891 -1.50 8.20 -5.97
N GLN A 892 -1.30 9.34 -6.64
CA GLN A 892 -2.26 10.46 -6.63
C GLN A 892 -3.14 10.50 -7.89
N ASP A 893 -2.97 9.57 -8.83
CA ASP A 893 -3.85 9.46 -10.00
C ASP A 893 -5.17 8.79 -9.60
N LEU A 894 -6.24 9.57 -9.59
CA LEU A 894 -7.58 9.12 -9.18
C LEU A 894 -8.52 8.84 -10.37
N SER A 895 -7.98 8.74 -11.59
CA SER A 895 -8.79 8.60 -12.82
C SER A 895 -9.68 7.35 -12.86
N LEU A 896 -9.34 6.30 -12.09
CA LEU A 896 -10.10 5.06 -11.99
C LEU A 896 -10.90 4.91 -10.69
N ARG A 897 -10.93 5.93 -9.81
CA ARG A 897 -11.56 5.85 -8.49
C ARG A 897 -13.01 5.33 -8.51
N ALA A 898 -13.77 5.67 -9.55
CA ALA A 898 -15.16 5.23 -9.70
C ALA A 898 -15.32 3.72 -9.99
N TYR A 899 -14.25 3.04 -10.40
CA TYR A 899 -14.24 1.61 -10.73
C TYR A 899 -13.56 0.77 -9.65
N GLU A 900 -12.98 1.41 -8.62
CA GLU A 900 -12.26 0.73 -7.56
C GLU A 900 -13.21 -0.04 -6.64
N VAL A 901 -12.85 -1.27 -6.31
CA VAL A 901 -13.64 -2.17 -5.46
C VAL A 901 -12.73 -2.94 -4.51
N ASP A 902 -13.26 -3.43 -3.39
CA ASP A 902 -12.43 -4.14 -2.40
C ASP A 902 -12.03 -5.57 -2.84
N ALA A 903 -12.77 -6.18 -3.78
CA ALA A 903 -12.51 -7.52 -4.29
C ALA A 903 -13.03 -7.69 -5.74
N PRO A 904 -12.49 -8.66 -6.53
CA PRO A 904 -12.91 -8.87 -7.92
C PRO A 904 -14.39 -9.27 -8.04
N LEU A 905 -15.12 -8.67 -9.00
CA LEU A 905 -16.55 -8.89 -9.22
C LEU A 905 -16.85 -9.91 -10.32
N TYR A 906 -16.08 -9.88 -11.41
CA TYR A 906 -16.42 -10.55 -12.67
C TYR A 906 -15.71 -11.89 -12.88
N ASN A 907 -16.27 -12.81 -13.66
CA ASN A 907 -15.68 -14.14 -13.87
C ASN A 907 -14.37 -14.15 -14.67
N THR A 908 -13.92 -12.99 -15.17
CA THR A 908 -12.70 -12.86 -15.95
C THR A 908 -11.78 -11.82 -15.33
N ASN A 909 -10.51 -12.19 -15.10
CA ASN A 909 -9.46 -11.29 -14.63
C ASN A 909 -8.53 -10.93 -15.80
N LEU A 910 -8.23 -9.65 -15.97
CA LEU A 910 -7.12 -9.15 -16.77
C LEU A 910 -6.02 -8.67 -15.82
N VAL A 911 -4.89 -9.36 -15.79
CA VAL A 911 -3.83 -9.14 -14.79
C VAL A 911 -2.67 -8.34 -15.39
N PHE A 912 -2.64 -7.04 -15.12
CA PHE A 912 -1.62 -6.08 -15.57
C PHE A 912 -0.52 -5.90 -14.51
N LEU A 913 0.12 -7.00 -14.15
CA LEU A 913 1.25 -7.05 -13.23
C LEU A 913 2.36 -7.94 -13.82
N PRO A 914 3.65 -7.63 -13.64
CA PRO A 914 4.72 -8.54 -14.03
C PRO A 914 4.56 -9.93 -13.38
N HIS A 915 5.14 -10.97 -13.98
CA HIS A 915 5.05 -12.37 -13.52
C HIS A 915 5.35 -12.52 -12.02
N TYR A 916 6.44 -11.90 -11.54
CA TYR A 916 6.84 -11.96 -10.14
C TYR A 916 5.86 -11.24 -9.20
N GLU A 917 5.25 -10.12 -9.62
CA GLU A 917 4.20 -9.45 -8.84
C GLU A 917 2.90 -10.25 -8.85
N THR A 918 2.62 -10.98 -9.93
CA THR A 918 1.47 -11.91 -10.00
C THR A 918 1.64 -13.06 -8.98
N ILE A 919 2.86 -13.60 -8.85
CA ILE A 919 3.19 -14.61 -7.82
C ILE A 919 3.11 -14.02 -6.41
N ARG A 920 3.62 -12.80 -6.19
CA ARG A 920 3.50 -12.10 -4.89
C ARG A 920 2.04 -11.82 -4.55
N LEU A 921 1.23 -11.45 -5.54
CA LEU A 921 -0.20 -11.22 -5.37
C LEU A 921 -0.89 -12.51 -4.91
N LEU A 922 -0.59 -13.65 -5.53
CA LEU A 922 -1.06 -14.96 -5.06
C LEU A 922 -0.69 -15.20 -3.59
N GLY A 923 0.57 -14.92 -3.21
CA GLY A 923 1.01 -15.06 -1.81
C GLY A 923 0.25 -14.16 -0.83
N ALA A 924 -0.15 -12.96 -1.26
CA ALA A 924 -0.85 -11.99 -0.42
C ALA A 924 -2.38 -12.19 -0.39
N THR A 925 -2.99 -12.70 -1.46
CA THR A 925 -4.45 -12.86 -1.57
C THR A 925 -4.93 -14.31 -1.48
N GLY A 926 -4.03 -15.29 -1.67
CA GLY A 926 -4.40 -16.67 -1.92
C GLY A 926 -5.32 -16.81 -3.14
N GLU A 927 -6.24 -17.77 -3.10
CA GLU A 927 -7.23 -18.00 -4.15
C GLU A 927 -8.31 -16.91 -4.24
N LYS A 928 -8.33 -15.91 -3.32
CA LYS A 928 -9.36 -14.87 -3.29
C LYS A 928 -9.44 -14.01 -4.55
N LEU A 929 -8.33 -13.89 -5.26
CA LEU A 929 -8.27 -13.10 -6.48
C LEU A 929 -8.43 -13.96 -7.74
N PHE A 930 -7.70 -15.08 -7.79
CA PHE A 930 -7.55 -15.91 -8.99
C PHE A 930 -8.54 -17.10 -9.05
N GLY A 931 -9.03 -17.59 -7.91
CA GLY A 931 -9.83 -18.81 -7.84
C GLY A 931 -11.15 -18.73 -8.60
N ASP A 932 -11.49 -19.83 -9.29
CA ASP A 932 -12.72 -20.06 -10.06
C ASP A 932 -13.05 -19.01 -11.15
N ARG A 933 -12.06 -18.21 -11.57
CA ARG A 933 -12.20 -17.21 -12.64
C ARG A 933 -11.35 -17.60 -13.83
N TYR A 934 -11.70 -17.07 -15.00
CA TYR A 934 -10.85 -17.12 -16.18
C TYR A 934 -9.78 -16.04 -16.06
N ASN A 935 -8.53 -16.45 -15.82
CA ASN A 935 -7.42 -15.56 -15.53
C ASN A 935 -6.60 -15.31 -16.79
N ILE A 936 -6.53 -14.05 -17.21
CA ILE A 936 -5.76 -13.64 -18.38
C ILE A 936 -4.53 -12.85 -17.92
N GLY A 937 -3.34 -13.41 -18.13
CA GLY A 937 -2.07 -12.74 -17.87
C GLY A 937 -1.80 -11.67 -18.91
N CYS A 938 -1.82 -10.39 -18.51
CA CYS A 938 -1.48 -9.25 -19.37
C CYS A 938 -0.08 -8.74 -19.02
N TRP A 939 0.91 -9.63 -19.15
CA TRP A 939 2.25 -9.40 -18.61
C TRP A 939 3.14 -8.60 -19.56
N GLN A 940 3.88 -7.66 -18.99
CA GLN A 940 4.97 -7.00 -19.70
C GLN A 940 6.25 -7.83 -19.56
N TRP A 941 6.97 -7.96 -20.66
CA TRP A 941 8.28 -8.60 -20.74
C TRP A 941 9.06 -8.02 -21.91
N GLU A 942 10.38 -8.03 -21.82
CA GLU A 942 11.24 -7.30 -22.74
C GLU A 942 12.28 -8.18 -23.43
N LEU A 943 12.45 -9.44 -23.02
CA LEU A 943 13.47 -10.33 -23.59
C LEU A 943 12.84 -11.44 -24.46
N PRO A 944 13.61 -12.05 -25.39
CA PRO A 944 13.09 -13.00 -26.37
C PRO A 944 12.57 -14.33 -25.81
N ALA A 945 12.93 -14.70 -24.59
CA ALA A 945 12.48 -15.92 -23.95
C ALA A 945 11.80 -15.62 -22.60
N TYR A 946 10.84 -16.47 -22.23
CA TYR A 946 10.16 -16.38 -20.95
C TYR A 946 11.17 -16.35 -19.77
N PRO A 947 10.95 -15.54 -18.73
CA PRO A 947 11.84 -15.47 -17.58
C PRO A 947 11.91 -16.81 -16.83
N ARG A 948 13.09 -17.42 -16.82
CA ARG A 948 13.32 -18.67 -16.09
C ARG A 948 13.10 -18.48 -14.59
N GLY A 949 12.46 -19.46 -13.95
CA GLY A 949 12.11 -19.42 -12.53
C GLY A 949 10.78 -18.71 -12.23
N MET A 950 10.07 -18.22 -13.25
CA MET A 950 8.74 -17.62 -13.14
C MET A 950 7.64 -18.54 -13.68
N GLU A 951 7.93 -19.82 -13.93
CA GLU A 951 6.98 -20.77 -14.53
C GLU A 951 5.72 -20.94 -13.67
N LEU A 952 5.84 -20.75 -12.35
CA LEU A 952 4.69 -20.75 -11.44
C LEU A 952 3.61 -19.74 -11.85
N ALA A 953 3.96 -18.59 -12.43
CA ALA A 953 2.98 -17.61 -12.89
C ALA A 953 2.11 -18.16 -14.03
N LEU A 954 2.66 -19.04 -14.88
CA LEU A 954 1.92 -19.69 -15.97
C LEU A 954 0.81 -20.58 -15.44
N GLU A 955 1.01 -21.20 -14.27
CA GLU A 955 -0.01 -22.03 -13.63
C GLU A 955 -1.21 -21.23 -13.11
N LEU A 956 -1.05 -19.91 -12.92
CA LEU A 956 -2.09 -19.03 -12.36
C LEU A 956 -3.05 -18.45 -13.42
N VAL A 957 -2.73 -18.61 -14.70
CA VAL A 957 -3.49 -18.02 -15.80
C VAL A 957 -3.99 -19.09 -16.76
N ASP A 958 -5.14 -18.85 -17.36
CA ASP A 958 -5.75 -19.72 -18.38
C ASP A 958 -5.33 -19.31 -19.80
N GLU A 959 -5.06 -18.01 -19.99
CA GLU A 959 -4.67 -17.40 -21.27
C GLU A 959 -3.71 -16.23 -21.03
N ILE A 960 -2.91 -15.89 -22.04
CA ILE A 960 -1.96 -14.77 -21.99
C ILE A 960 -2.30 -13.78 -23.11
N TRP A 961 -2.42 -12.52 -22.74
CA TRP A 961 -2.58 -11.39 -23.65
C TRP A 961 -1.29 -10.59 -23.68
N SER A 962 -0.52 -10.78 -24.74
CA SER A 962 0.74 -10.11 -24.96
C SER A 962 0.54 -8.85 -25.79
N SER A 963 1.14 -7.74 -25.37
CA SER A 963 0.96 -6.43 -26.02
C SER A 963 1.55 -6.36 -27.43
N THR A 964 2.46 -7.29 -27.77
CA THR A 964 3.17 -7.34 -29.05
C THR A 964 3.43 -8.78 -29.49
N ARG A 965 3.75 -8.98 -30.77
CA ARG A 965 4.18 -10.29 -31.30
C ARG A 965 5.46 -10.78 -30.62
N PHE A 966 6.41 -9.89 -30.38
CA PHE A 966 7.68 -10.21 -29.72
C PHE A 966 7.45 -10.81 -28.32
N THR A 967 6.61 -10.15 -27.51
CA THR A 967 6.28 -10.67 -26.18
C THR A 967 5.48 -11.97 -26.27
N ALA A 968 4.56 -12.10 -27.23
CA ALA A 968 3.82 -13.34 -27.44
C ALA A 968 4.72 -14.53 -27.80
N GLU A 969 5.75 -14.33 -28.63
CA GLU A 969 6.72 -15.37 -28.99
C GLU A 969 7.50 -15.86 -27.76
N ALA A 970 7.93 -14.93 -26.88
CA ALA A 970 8.59 -15.29 -25.63
C ALA A 970 7.69 -16.18 -24.74
N MET A 971 6.39 -15.85 -24.63
CA MET A 971 5.44 -16.61 -23.82
C MET A 971 5.12 -17.99 -24.42
N ARG A 972 4.89 -18.07 -25.74
CA ARG A 972 4.62 -19.34 -26.45
C ARG A 972 5.74 -20.35 -26.29
N GLY A 973 6.98 -19.89 -26.11
CA GLY A 973 8.12 -20.76 -25.84
C GLY A 973 8.05 -21.51 -24.50
N ALA A 974 7.21 -21.06 -23.56
CA ALA A 974 7.14 -21.59 -22.20
C ALA A 974 5.81 -22.26 -21.84
N THR A 975 4.77 -22.17 -22.69
CA THR A 975 3.46 -22.76 -22.39
C THR A 975 2.69 -23.14 -23.65
N ASP A 976 1.87 -24.20 -23.53
CA ASP A 976 0.89 -24.61 -24.54
C ASP A 976 -0.46 -23.90 -24.37
N LYS A 977 -0.63 -23.06 -23.33
CA LYS A 977 -1.84 -22.27 -23.12
C LYS A 977 -2.03 -21.22 -24.23
N PRO A 978 -3.27 -20.75 -24.50
CA PRO A 978 -3.49 -19.71 -25.50
C PRO A 978 -2.68 -18.44 -25.22
N VAL A 979 -1.90 -18.01 -26.21
CA VAL A 979 -1.15 -16.74 -26.19
C VAL A 979 -1.58 -15.89 -27.38
N LEU A 980 -2.30 -14.82 -27.09
CA LEU A 980 -2.84 -13.89 -28.09
C LEU A 980 -2.08 -12.58 -28.10
N VAL A 981 -1.94 -11.99 -29.29
CA VAL A 981 -1.42 -10.63 -29.44
C VAL A 981 -2.59 -9.67 -29.27
N MET A 982 -2.62 -9.00 -28.12
CA MET A 982 -3.65 -8.08 -27.70
C MET A 982 -2.99 -6.74 -27.39
N PRO A 983 -2.95 -5.80 -28.36
CA PRO A 983 -2.18 -4.57 -28.24
C PRO A 983 -2.71 -3.67 -27.13
N MET A 984 -1.83 -2.87 -26.51
CA MET A 984 -2.27 -1.87 -25.55
C MET A 984 -2.75 -0.59 -26.23
N ALA A 985 -3.84 -0.02 -25.71
CA ALA A 985 -4.32 1.28 -26.16
C ALA A 985 -3.33 2.39 -25.81
N VAL A 986 -3.25 3.38 -26.71
CA VAL A 986 -2.47 4.60 -26.53
C VAL A 986 -3.39 5.79 -26.79
N ALA A 987 -3.51 6.65 -25.79
CA ALA A 987 -4.23 7.92 -25.88
C ALA A 987 -3.41 9.01 -25.21
N LEU A 988 -3.51 10.22 -25.75
CA LEU A 988 -2.89 11.40 -25.14
C LEU A 988 -3.92 12.05 -24.20
N PRO A 989 -3.56 12.41 -22.96
CA PRO A 989 -4.39 13.27 -22.14
C PRO A 989 -4.62 14.61 -22.86
N PRO A 990 -5.79 15.24 -22.70
CA PRO A 990 -6.01 16.59 -23.22
C PRO A 990 -5.00 17.55 -22.57
N LEU A 991 -4.32 18.34 -23.40
CA LEU A 991 -3.46 19.40 -22.90
C LEU A 991 -4.34 20.58 -22.47
N SER A 992 -4.22 20.99 -21.21
CA SER A 992 -4.96 22.13 -20.66
C SER A 992 -4.52 23.46 -21.28
N ARG A 993 -3.28 23.50 -21.81
CA ARG A 993 -2.66 24.65 -22.47
C ARG A 993 -1.59 24.21 -23.47
N ALA A 994 -1.19 25.13 -24.33
CA ALA A 994 0.03 24.97 -25.11
C ALA A 994 1.28 25.09 -24.21
N TYR A 995 2.32 24.33 -24.56
CA TYR A 995 3.63 24.38 -23.92
C TYR A 995 4.64 25.05 -24.86
N THR A 996 5.67 25.66 -24.29
CA THR A 996 6.77 26.31 -25.03
C THR A 996 8.11 25.66 -24.71
N ARG A 997 9.11 25.85 -25.59
CA ARG A 997 10.48 25.33 -25.39
C ARG A 997 11.17 26.01 -24.21
N ALA A 998 10.96 27.32 -24.04
CA ALA A 998 11.50 28.10 -22.93
C ALA A 998 11.16 27.52 -21.55
N GLU A 999 9.97 26.95 -21.36
CA GLU A 999 9.56 26.32 -20.09
C GLU A 999 10.42 25.13 -19.68
N PHE A 1000 11.07 24.48 -20.66
CA PHE A 1000 11.94 23.32 -20.44
C PHE A 1000 13.43 23.68 -20.64
N GLY A 1001 13.76 24.97 -20.79
CA GLY A 1001 15.13 25.42 -21.04
C GLY A 1001 15.68 24.98 -22.41
N LEU A 1002 14.80 24.74 -23.39
CA LEU A 1002 15.18 24.25 -24.71
C LEU A 1002 15.46 25.42 -25.68
N PRO A 1003 16.46 25.29 -26.57
CA PRO A 1003 16.76 26.30 -27.60
C PRO A 1003 15.63 26.43 -28.64
N GLU A 1004 15.26 27.66 -28.97
CA GLU A 1004 14.22 27.94 -29.98
C GLU A 1004 14.70 27.64 -31.41
N ASP A 1005 15.96 27.94 -31.73
CA ASP A 1005 16.52 27.83 -33.10
C ASP A 1005 17.24 26.49 -33.39
N ALA A 1006 16.93 25.42 -32.64
CA ALA A 1006 17.56 24.12 -32.82
C ALA A 1006 16.56 22.98 -33.09
N PHE A 1007 17.02 21.94 -33.79
CA PHE A 1007 16.29 20.69 -33.92
C PHE A 1007 16.51 19.82 -32.68
N VAL A 1008 15.44 19.56 -31.92
CA VAL A 1008 15.52 18.93 -30.59
C VAL A 1008 15.16 17.44 -30.67
N PHE A 1009 16.13 16.58 -30.36
CA PHE A 1009 15.96 15.15 -30.13
C PHE A 1009 15.62 14.89 -28.66
N LEU A 1010 14.62 14.05 -28.40
CA LEU A 1010 14.18 13.68 -27.05
C LEU A 1010 14.36 12.18 -26.82
N ASN A 1011 14.99 11.82 -25.71
CA ASN A 1011 15.00 10.46 -25.16
C ASN A 1011 14.44 10.47 -23.74
N ILE A 1012 13.48 9.58 -23.45
CA ILE A 1012 12.85 9.44 -22.12
C ILE A 1012 13.21 8.07 -21.54
N LEU A 1013 13.71 8.03 -20.31
CA LEU A 1013 14.02 6.79 -19.58
C LEU A 1013 13.77 6.89 -18.07
N ASP A 1014 13.60 5.72 -17.44
CA ASP A 1014 13.47 5.54 -15.99
C ASP A 1014 14.54 4.55 -15.52
N GLY A 1015 15.33 4.95 -14.51
CA GLY A 1015 16.40 4.14 -13.94
C GLY A 1015 15.91 2.84 -13.30
N ASN A 1016 14.67 2.79 -12.82
CA ASN A 1016 14.05 1.58 -12.29
C ASN A 1016 13.69 0.54 -13.38
N SER A 1017 13.79 0.90 -14.66
CA SER A 1017 13.42 0.05 -15.81
C SER A 1017 14.63 -0.59 -16.54
N SER A 1018 15.80 -0.60 -15.90
CA SER A 1018 17.14 -0.94 -16.43
C SER A 1018 17.68 0.06 -17.46
N VAL A 1019 18.76 0.75 -17.08
CA VAL A 1019 19.50 1.66 -17.98
C VAL A 1019 20.13 0.89 -19.13
N HIS A 1020 20.71 -0.29 -18.87
CA HIS A 1020 21.30 -1.16 -19.90
C HIS A 1020 20.30 -1.53 -20.99
N ARG A 1021 19.05 -1.79 -20.59
CA ARG A 1021 17.97 -2.09 -21.53
C ARG A 1021 17.56 -0.87 -22.35
N LYS A 1022 17.45 0.32 -21.75
CA LYS A 1022 17.05 1.55 -22.45
C LYS A 1022 18.17 2.15 -23.31
N ASN A 1023 19.42 1.81 -22.99
CA ASN A 1023 20.63 2.12 -23.74
C ASN A 1023 20.80 3.60 -24.17
N PRO A 1024 20.69 4.56 -23.22
CA PRO A 1024 20.94 5.97 -23.50
C PRO A 1024 22.37 6.24 -24.03
N LEU A 1025 23.32 5.33 -23.75
CA LEU A 1025 24.69 5.41 -24.23
C LEU A 1025 24.79 5.35 -25.77
N ALA A 1026 24.01 4.48 -26.41
CA ALA A 1026 23.96 4.44 -27.87
C ALA A 1026 23.37 5.75 -28.44
N VAL A 1027 22.39 6.35 -27.76
CA VAL A 1027 21.73 7.60 -28.19
C VAL A 1027 22.74 8.74 -28.26
N ILE A 1028 23.50 8.98 -27.18
CA ILE A 1028 24.47 10.09 -27.17
C ILE A 1028 25.63 9.84 -28.13
N LYS A 1029 26.13 8.60 -28.23
CA LYS A 1029 27.18 8.23 -29.18
C LYS A 1029 26.72 8.47 -30.63
N ALA A 1030 25.49 8.10 -30.95
CA ALA A 1030 24.89 8.34 -32.26
C ALA A 1030 24.74 9.83 -32.55
N PHE A 1031 24.29 10.62 -31.57
CA PHE A 1031 24.16 12.07 -31.71
C PHE A 1031 25.51 12.76 -31.98
N GLN A 1032 26.53 12.44 -31.20
CA GLN A 1032 27.88 13.01 -31.37
C GLN A 1032 28.53 12.57 -32.69
N ARG A 1033 28.24 11.34 -33.14
CA ARG A 1033 28.68 10.85 -34.46
C ARG A 1033 27.90 11.49 -35.62
N ALA A 1034 26.62 11.78 -35.43
CA ALA A 1034 25.78 12.47 -36.41
C ALA A 1034 26.22 13.92 -36.58
N PHE A 1035 26.52 14.58 -35.46
CA PHE A 1035 26.80 16.01 -35.38
C PHE A 1035 28.10 16.24 -34.59
N PRO A 1036 29.27 16.27 -35.26
CA PRO A 1036 30.55 16.53 -34.61
C PRO A 1036 30.56 17.86 -33.81
N PRO A 1037 31.41 17.99 -32.78
CA PRO A 1037 31.55 19.22 -32.00
C PRO A 1037 31.71 20.46 -32.89
N GLY A 1038 30.95 21.51 -32.60
CA GLY A 1038 30.89 22.73 -33.42
C GLY A 1038 29.73 22.78 -34.44
N THR A 1039 29.01 21.68 -34.65
CA THR A 1039 27.76 21.68 -35.44
C THR A 1039 26.64 22.32 -34.63
N GLY A 1040 26.19 23.51 -35.02
CA GLY A 1040 25.07 24.23 -34.39
C GLY A 1040 23.69 23.83 -34.92
N GLY A 1041 22.62 24.32 -34.27
CA GLY A 1041 21.24 24.11 -34.71
C GLY A 1041 20.63 22.73 -34.38
N VAL A 1042 21.27 21.94 -33.52
CA VAL A 1042 20.77 20.64 -33.03
C VAL A 1042 20.93 20.55 -31.51
N HIS A 1043 20.02 19.83 -30.85
CA HIS A 1043 20.02 19.64 -29.41
C HIS A 1043 19.52 18.25 -29.03
N LEU A 1044 20.10 17.62 -28.02
CA LEU A 1044 19.67 16.35 -27.45
C LEU A 1044 19.22 16.57 -26.00
N LEU A 1045 17.99 16.16 -25.69
CA LEU A 1045 17.43 16.19 -24.36
C LEU A 1045 17.20 14.76 -23.84
N PHE A 1046 17.77 14.46 -22.68
CA PHE A 1046 17.39 13.30 -21.87
C PHE A 1046 16.40 13.72 -20.78
N LYS A 1047 15.19 13.18 -20.81
CA LYS A 1047 14.26 13.24 -19.67
C LYS A 1047 14.41 11.96 -18.86
N THR A 1048 14.83 12.08 -17.61
CA THR A 1048 15.08 10.93 -16.74
C THR A 1048 14.27 10.97 -15.45
N MET A 1049 14.12 9.82 -14.79
CA MET A 1049 13.65 9.73 -13.39
C MET A 1049 14.26 8.50 -12.72
N ASN A 1050 14.29 8.48 -11.38
CA ASN A 1050 14.81 7.37 -10.56
C ASN A 1050 16.24 6.91 -10.90
N MET A 1051 17.12 7.82 -11.32
CA MET A 1051 18.50 7.48 -11.70
C MET A 1051 19.45 7.24 -10.50
N GLY A 1052 18.95 7.31 -9.26
CA GLY A 1052 19.76 7.25 -8.03
C GLY A 1052 20.42 5.90 -7.74
N SER A 1053 19.95 4.82 -8.37
CA SER A 1053 20.47 3.45 -8.30
C SER A 1053 20.90 2.91 -9.68
N ALA A 1054 21.15 3.79 -10.65
CA ALA A 1054 21.52 3.40 -12.00
C ALA A 1054 22.89 2.69 -12.05
N PRO A 1055 23.05 1.62 -12.86
CA PRO A 1055 24.35 0.98 -13.11
C PRO A 1055 25.37 1.92 -13.79
N SER A 1056 26.64 1.51 -13.82
CA SER A 1056 27.78 2.26 -14.38
C SER A 1056 27.56 2.85 -15.79
N GLN A 1057 26.68 2.26 -16.61
CA GLN A 1057 26.37 2.77 -17.95
C GLN A 1057 25.79 4.21 -17.94
N TRP A 1058 25.05 4.60 -16.90
CA TRP A 1058 24.54 5.99 -16.83
C TRP A 1058 25.65 7.01 -16.61
N ASP A 1059 26.69 6.62 -15.86
CA ASP A 1059 27.84 7.47 -15.63
C ASP A 1059 28.64 7.71 -16.92
N ASP A 1060 28.72 6.72 -17.80
CA ASP A 1060 29.30 6.86 -19.14
C ASP A 1060 28.50 7.86 -20.00
N VAL A 1061 27.16 7.86 -19.90
CA VAL A 1061 26.32 8.87 -20.56
C VAL A 1061 26.64 10.25 -20.02
N LEU A 1062 26.68 10.40 -18.69
CA LEU A 1062 26.96 11.67 -18.04
C LEU A 1062 28.40 12.16 -18.32
N ALA A 1063 29.35 11.27 -18.56
CA ALA A 1063 30.67 11.61 -19.06
C ALA A 1063 30.62 12.20 -20.47
N LEU A 1064 29.85 11.60 -21.37
CA LEU A 1064 29.72 12.09 -22.74
C LEU A 1064 28.90 13.39 -22.84
N CYS A 1065 27.95 13.62 -21.92
CA CYS A 1065 27.17 14.86 -21.86
C CYS A 1065 28.00 16.07 -21.38
N ARG A 1066 28.99 15.85 -20.50
CA ARG A 1066 29.66 16.92 -19.74
C ARG A 1066 30.28 18.02 -20.60
N ASP A 1067 30.83 17.67 -21.76
CA ASP A 1067 31.57 18.60 -22.63
C ASP A 1067 30.80 18.99 -23.91
N ASP A 1068 29.51 18.62 -24.03
CA ASP A 1068 28.69 18.93 -25.21
C ASP A 1068 27.52 19.86 -24.84
N PRO A 1069 27.61 21.18 -25.10
CA PRO A 1069 26.57 22.15 -24.71
C PRO A 1069 25.25 21.98 -25.46
N ARG A 1070 25.21 21.07 -26.45
CA ARG A 1070 24.01 20.71 -27.21
C ARG A 1070 23.23 19.59 -26.53
N VAL A 1071 23.68 19.10 -25.38
CA VAL A 1071 23.02 18.03 -24.63
C VAL A 1071 22.52 18.57 -23.30
N SER A 1072 21.28 18.26 -22.94
CA SER A 1072 20.65 18.66 -21.68
C SER A 1072 19.94 17.49 -21.02
N ILE A 1073 19.74 17.58 -19.70
CA ILE A 1073 19.09 16.53 -18.91
C ILE A 1073 18.07 17.17 -17.97
N ILE A 1074 16.84 16.66 -17.97
CA ILE A 1074 15.78 17.02 -17.02
C ILE A 1074 15.50 15.80 -16.15
N SER A 1075 15.93 15.82 -14.90
CA SER A 1075 15.80 14.70 -13.95
C SER A 1075 14.64 14.86 -12.96
N GLU A 1076 14.01 16.04 -12.93
CA GLU A 1076 12.89 16.37 -12.04
C GLU A 1076 11.65 15.53 -12.37
N ALA A 1077 10.91 15.13 -11.33
CA ALA A 1077 9.60 14.51 -11.52
C ALA A 1077 8.59 15.59 -11.95
N ILE A 1078 8.09 15.49 -13.18
CA ILE A 1078 7.07 16.39 -13.75
C ILE A 1078 5.77 15.63 -13.97
N ALA A 1079 4.64 16.35 -13.92
CA ALA A 1079 3.31 15.75 -14.11
C ALA A 1079 3.16 15.12 -15.51
N ARG A 1080 2.26 14.14 -15.63
CA ARG A 1080 2.01 13.40 -16.87
C ARG A 1080 1.69 14.31 -18.06
N GLU A 1081 0.82 15.29 -17.87
CA GLU A 1081 0.49 16.29 -18.90
C GLU A 1081 1.74 17.05 -19.37
N ALA A 1082 2.61 17.45 -18.45
CA ALA A 1082 3.86 18.14 -18.76
C ALA A 1082 4.85 17.25 -19.54
N VAL A 1083 4.85 15.92 -19.34
CA VAL A 1083 5.64 14.99 -20.17
C VAL A 1083 5.14 14.98 -21.62
N ILE A 1084 3.81 14.99 -21.82
CA ILE A 1084 3.22 15.11 -23.17
C ILE A 1084 3.50 16.49 -23.76
N GLY A 1085 3.40 17.54 -22.95
CA GLY A 1085 3.80 18.91 -23.31
C GLY A 1085 5.25 18.97 -23.80
N LEU A 1086 6.18 18.34 -23.09
CA LEU A 1086 7.58 18.24 -23.48
C LEU A 1086 7.77 17.52 -24.82
N GLN A 1087 7.11 16.36 -25.01
CA GLN A 1087 7.13 15.66 -26.28
C GLN A 1087 6.57 16.52 -27.42
N SER A 1088 5.53 17.33 -27.15
CA SER A 1088 4.88 18.17 -28.16
C SER A 1088 5.77 19.30 -28.68
N VAL A 1089 6.71 19.80 -27.87
CA VAL A 1089 7.62 20.90 -28.24
C VAL A 1089 8.98 20.44 -28.77
N CYS A 1090 9.29 19.15 -28.68
CA CYS A 1090 10.47 18.53 -29.30
C CYS A 1090 10.19 18.13 -30.76
N ASP A 1091 11.27 17.93 -31.54
CA ASP A 1091 11.16 17.68 -32.99
C ASP A 1091 11.25 16.21 -33.37
N CYS A 1092 11.97 15.39 -32.60
CA CYS A 1092 12.13 13.96 -32.86
C CYS A 1092 12.25 13.16 -31.55
N PHE A 1093 11.59 12.03 -31.47
CA PHE A 1093 11.77 11.09 -30.35
C PHE A 1093 12.76 9.99 -30.73
N VAL A 1094 13.69 9.66 -29.83
CA VAL A 1094 14.75 8.69 -30.08
C VAL A 1094 14.72 7.59 -29.01
N SER A 1095 14.70 6.34 -29.44
CA SER A 1095 14.75 5.17 -28.56
C SER A 1095 15.62 4.07 -29.16
N LEU A 1096 16.91 4.07 -28.79
CA LEU A 1096 17.88 3.03 -29.19
C LEU A 1096 18.00 1.91 -28.14
N HIS A 1097 16.85 1.54 -27.57
CA HIS A 1097 16.75 0.48 -26.56
C HIS A 1097 17.29 -0.84 -27.09
N ARG A 1098 17.78 -1.68 -26.17
CA ARG A 1098 18.16 -3.06 -26.50
C ARG A 1098 16.99 -4.01 -26.55
N ALA A 1099 15.97 -3.73 -25.75
CA ALA A 1099 14.77 -4.53 -25.67
C ALA A 1099 13.61 -3.70 -25.11
N GLU A 1100 12.42 -3.80 -25.69
CA GLU A 1100 11.21 -3.12 -25.26
C GLU A 1100 9.99 -4.01 -25.50
N GLY A 1101 9.13 -4.14 -24.49
CA GLY A 1101 7.92 -4.98 -24.59
C GLY A 1101 6.87 -4.37 -25.52
N PHE A 1102 6.65 -3.06 -25.41
CA PHE A 1102 5.67 -2.31 -26.21
C PHE A 1102 6.24 -1.03 -26.83
N GLY A 1103 6.81 -0.14 -26.02
CA GLY A 1103 7.35 1.15 -26.51
C GLY A 1103 6.35 2.32 -26.45
N ARG A 1104 5.63 2.46 -25.34
CA ARG A 1104 4.58 3.49 -25.12
C ARG A 1104 5.00 4.91 -25.53
N ASN A 1105 6.16 5.39 -25.09
CA ASN A 1105 6.63 6.74 -25.45
C ASN A 1105 6.84 6.91 -26.97
N ILE A 1106 7.20 5.84 -27.69
CA ILE A 1106 7.34 5.87 -29.15
C ILE A 1106 5.95 6.08 -29.78
N ALA A 1107 4.95 5.33 -29.34
CA ALA A 1107 3.58 5.47 -29.84
C ALA A 1107 2.96 6.84 -29.50
N GLU A 1108 3.23 7.37 -28.32
CA GLU A 1108 2.79 8.72 -27.92
C GLU A 1108 3.41 9.82 -28.80
N ALA A 1109 4.71 9.74 -29.07
CA ALA A 1109 5.39 10.64 -29.98
C ALA A 1109 4.79 10.56 -31.40
N MET A 1110 4.48 9.35 -31.88
CA MET A 1110 3.81 9.17 -33.17
C MET A 1110 2.40 9.79 -33.19
N LEU A 1111 1.61 9.70 -32.12
CA LEU A 1111 0.31 10.37 -32.01
C LEU A 1111 0.43 11.90 -32.06
N LEU A 1112 1.51 12.44 -31.48
CA LEU A 1112 1.89 13.85 -31.57
C LEU A 1112 2.47 14.24 -32.93
N GLU A 1113 2.45 13.35 -33.92
CA GLU A 1113 3.02 13.55 -35.25
C GLU A 1113 4.52 13.83 -35.23
N LYS A 1114 5.24 13.24 -34.28
CA LYS A 1114 6.69 13.35 -34.19
C LYS A 1114 7.35 12.18 -34.91
N PRO A 1115 8.38 12.43 -35.75
CA PRO A 1115 9.22 11.36 -36.26
C PRO A 1115 9.91 10.63 -35.10
N VAL A 1116 10.10 9.32 -35.28
CA VAL A 1116 10.77 8.47 -34.29
C VAL A 1116 11.97 7.76 -34.90
N ILE A 1117 13.10 7.74 -34.18
CA ILE A 1117 14.31 6.98 -34.52
C ILE A 1117 14.44 5.85 -33.51
N VAL A 1118 14.34 4.60 -33.96
CA VAL A 1118 14.12 3.46 -33.07
C VAL A 1118 14.92 2.22 -33.49
N SER A 1119 15.31 1.40 -32.51
CA SER A 1119 15.88 0.08 -32.75
C SER A 1119 14.93 -0.80 -33.57
N ALA A 1120 15.47 -1.52 -34.55
CA ALA A 1120 14.75 -2.48 -35.38
C ALA A 1120 14.60 -3.84 -34.71
N PHE A 1121 14.20 -3.85 -33.44
CA PHE A 1121 14.12 -5.04 -32.61
C PHE A 1121 13.05 -4.91 -31.55
N SER A 1122 12.45 -6.02 -31.12
CA SER A 1122 11.44 -6.13 -30.05
C SER A 1122 10.07 -5.49 -30.37
N GLY A 1123 9.28 -5.19 -29.34
CA GLY A 1123 7.84 -4.95 -29.45
C GLY A 1123 7.44 -3.71 -30.26
N ASN A 1124 8.29 -2.67 -30.32
CA ASN A 1124 7.99 -1.49 -31.12
C ASN A 1124 7.86 -1.81 -32.62
N THR A 1125 8.48 -2.89 -33.12
CA THR A 1125 8.44 -3.27 -34.54
C THR A 1125 7.04 -3.63 -35.04
N ASP A 1126 6.08 -3.82 -34.12
CA ASP A 1126 4.69 -4.02 -34.50
C ASP A 1126 4.02 -2.78 -35.10
N PHE A 1127 4.52 -1.58 -34.77
CA PHE A 1127 4.04 -0.30 -35.30
C PHE A 1127 5.14 0.59 -35.90
N THR A 1128 6.41 0.19 -35.76
CA THR A 1128 7.57 0.88 -36.36
C THR A 1128 8.20 0.03 -37.46
N ASN A 1129 8.31 0.58 -38.65
CA ASN A 1129 8.96 -0.02 -39.81
C ASN A 1129 9.49 1.08 -40.75
N ASP A 1130 10.09 0.69 -41.87
CA ASP A 1130 10.67 1.61 -42.86
C ASP A 1130 9.69 2.58 -43.53
N THR A 1131 8.39 2.51 -43.22
CA THR A 1131 7.39 3.49 -43.66
C THR A 1131 6.91 4.42 -42.53
N THR A 1132 6.99 3.99 -41.27
CA THR A 1132 6.44 4.72 -40.11
C THR A 1132 7.50 5.30 -39.17
N ALA A 1133 8.76 4.86 -39.28
CA ALA A 1133 9.84 5.26 -38.37
C ALA A 1133 11.20 5.22 -39.07
N PHE A 1134 12.21 5.88 -38.51
CA PHE A 1134 13.60 5.72 -38.94
C PHE A 1134 14.23 4.54 -38.19
N MET A 1135 14.31 3.39 -38.88
CA MET A 1135 14.74 2.13 -38.29
C MET A 1135 16.27 2.05 -38.17
N VAL A 1136 16.75 1.58 -37.01
CA VAL A 1136 18.18 1.41 -36.69
C VAL A 1136 18.49 -0.07 -36.52
N GLY A 1137 19.38 -0.58 -37.37
CA GLY A 1137 19.91 -1.96 -37.26
C GLY A 1137 20.85 -2.13 -36.07
N GLY A 1138 21.36 -3.34 -35.87
CA GLY A 1138 22.25 -3.67 -34.75
C GLY A 1138 22.68 -5.13 -34.76
N GLU A 1139 23.07 -5.64 -33.61
CA GLU A 1139 23.44 -7.05 -33.43
C GLU A 1139 22.90 -7.64 -32.12
N ALA A 1140 22.67 -8.95 -32.11
CA ALA A 1140 22.24 -9.65 -30.91
C ALA A 1140 23.45 -9.88 -29.98
N ILE A 1141 23.36 -9.40 -28.75
CA ILE A 1141 24.37 -9.59 -27.70
C ILE A 1141 23.74 -10.26 -26.48
N ALA A 1142 24.53 -11.05 -25.76
CA ALA A 1142 24.08 -11.67 -24.51
C ALA A 1142 23.76 -10.59 -23.46
N VAL A 1143 22.77 -10.86 -22.60
CA VAL A 1143 22.51 -10.03 -21.42
C VAL A 1143 23.52 -10.40 -20.34
N GLY A 1144 24.26 -9.40 -19.83
CA GLY A 1144 25.24 -9.59 -18.79
C GLY A 1144 24.62 -9.89 -17.42
N ALA A 1145 25.39 -10.55 -16.55
CA ALA A 1145 24.95 -10.85 -15.19
C ALA A 1145 24.61 -9.55 -14.43
N GLY A 1146 23.38 -9.47 -13.91
CA GLY A 1146 22.89 -8.31 -13.16
C GLY A 1146 22.44 -7.12 -14.01
N GLU A 1147 22.52 -7.16 -15.36
CA GLU A 1147 22.06 -6.07 -16.23
C GLU A 1147 20.54 -6.01 -16.39
N TYR A 1148 19.88 -7.15 -16.28
CA TYR A 1148 18.42 -7.30 -16.26
C TYR A 1148 18.00 -8.49 -15.39
N ALA A 1149 16.91 -8.35 -14.64
CA ALA A 1149 16.42 -9.43 -13.78
C ALA A 1149 15.88 -10.59 -14.62
N PHE A 1150 16.11 -11.83 -14.17
CA PHE A 1150 15.64 -13.07 -14.81
C PHE A 1150 16.12 -13.26 -16.28
N ALA A 1151 17.28 -12.70 -16.61
CA ALA A 1151 17.82 -12.67 -17.97
C ALA A 1151 18.88 -13.76 -18.26
N ASP A 1152 19.09 -14.70 -17.35
CA ASP A 1152 20.14 -15.72 -17.47
C ASP A 1152 20.03 -16.49 -18.79
N GLY A 1153 21.11 -16.45 -19.58
CA GLY A 1153 21.19 -17.13 -20.89
C GLY A 1153 20.41 -16.46 -22.01
N GLN A 1154 19.85 -15.27 -21.80
CA GLN A 1154 19.11 -14.52 -22.82
C GLN A 1154 20.00 -13.53 -23.57
N HIS A 1155 19.46 -12.98 -24.65
CA HIS A 1155 20.09 -11.96 -25.48
C HIS A 1155 19.12 -10.82 -25.76
N TRP A 1156 19.68 -9.68 -26.14
CA TRP A 1156 18.95 -8.49 -26.61
C TRP A 1156 19.74 -7.84 -27.76
N TRP A 1157 19.27 -6.71 -28.26
CA TRP A 1157 19.81 -6.12 -29.49
C TRP A 1157 20.61 -4.85 -29.23
N ASP A 1158 21.90 -4.81 -29.51
CA ASP A 1158 22.66 -3.57 -29.40
C ASP A 1158 22.59 -2.77 -30.70
N ALA A 1159 22.09 -1.53 -30.62
CA ALA A 1159 21.90 -0.68 -31.79
C ALA A 1159 23.24 -0.25 -32.40
N ASP A 1160 23.36 -0.32 -33.72
CA ASP A 1160 24.53 0.16 -34.44
C ASP A 1160 24.59 1.70 -34.44
N VAL A 1161 25.64 2.24 -33.82
CA VAL A 1161 25.82 3.68 -33.62
C VAL A 1161 25.97 4.43 -34.94
N GLU A 1162 26.62 3.84 -35.96
CA GLU A 1162 26.78 4.50 -37.27
C GLU A 1162 25.45 4.59 -38.03
N SER A 1163 24.68 3.51 -38.01
CA SER A 1163 23.32 3.46 -38.56
C SER A 1163 22.43 4.48 -37.86
N ALA A 1164 22.43 4.52 -36.53
CA ALA A 1164 21.69 5.51 -35.76
C ALA A 1164 22.08 6.95 -36.12
N ALA A 1165 23.39 7.24 -36.22
CA ALA A 1165 23.89 8.54 -36.60
C ALA A 1165 23.46 8.94 -38.03
N SER A 1166 23.45 7.98 -38.96
CA SER A 1166 22.95 8.18 -40.32
C SER A 1166 21.47 8.54 -40.33
N GLN A 1167 20.64 7.83 -39.55
CA GLN A 1167 19.22 8.13 -39.43
C GLN A 1167 18.96 9.49 -38.77
N MET A 1168 19.76 9.88 -37.77
CA MET A 1168 19.66 11.22 -37.16
C MET A 1168 19.94 12.33 -38.17
N ARG A 1169 20.99 12.20 -38.99
CA ARG A 1169 21.28 13.18 -40.07
C ARG A 1169 20.15 13.25 -41.09
N ARG A 1170 19.70 12.10 -41.60
CA ARG A 1170 18.57 12.02 -42.54
C ARG A 1170 17.30 12.66 -41.99
N CYS A 1171 16.99 12.42 -40.72
CA CYS A 1171 15.83 13.01 -40.06
C CYS A 1171 15.91 14.54 -40.03
N VAL A 1172 17.10 15.14 -39.86
CA VAL A 1172 17.28 16.60 -39.89
C VAL A 1172 17.25 17.14 -41.32
N GLU A 1173 18.00 16.52 -42.23
CA GLU A 1173 18.28 17.01 -43.58
C GLU A 1173 17.10 16.85 -44.56
N ASP A 1174 16.31 15.78 -44.46
CA ASP A 1174 15.17 15.52 -45.35
C ASP A 1174 13.83 15.76 -44.63
N GLU A 1175 13.33 16.99 -44.76
CA GLU A 1175 12.04 17.38 -44.21
C GLU A 1175 10.86 16.60 -44.84
N GLY A 1176 10.94 16.27 -46.12
CA GLY A 1176 9.87 15.57 -46.83
C GLY A 1176 9.69 14.15 -46.29
N GLU A 1177 10.81 13.42 -46.20
CA GLU A 1177 10.84 12.07 -45.62
C GLU A 1177 10.42 12.09 -44.14
N ARG A 1178 10.93 13.04 -43.35
CA ARG A 1178 10.58 13.20 -41.93
C ARG A 1178 9.07 13.35 -41.73
N ARG A 1179 8.43 14.27 -42.45
CA ARG A 1179 6.99 14.53 -42.37
C ARG A 1179 6.18 13.31 -42.83
N GLN A 1180 6.60 12.67 -43.93
CA GLN A 1180 5.91 11.49 -44.45
C GLN A 1180 5.87 10.35 -43.43
N ARG A 1181 7.01 10.04 -42.81
CA ARG A 1181 7.12 8.98 -41.78
C ARG A 1181 6.29 9.32 -40.54
N ALA A 1182 6.37 10.56 -40.06
CA ALA A 1182 5.61 11.01 -38.89
C ALA A 1182 4.08 10.90 -39.09
N LEU A 1183 3.57 11.33 -40.25
CA LEU A 1183 2.16 11.19 -40.62
C LEU A 1183 1.73 9.73 -40.76
N ALA A 1184 2.55 8.91 -41.44
CA ALA A 1184 2.28 7.48 -41.59
C ALA A 1184 2.23 6.78 -40.22
N GLY A 1185 3.15 7.12 -39.33
CA GLY A 1185 3.18 6.63 -37.96
C GLY A 1185 1.94 7.00 -37.16
N LYS A 1186 1.56 8.29 -37.18
CA LYS A 1186 0.33 8.77 -36.52
C LYS A 1186 -0.91 8.03 -37.01
N HIS A 1187 -1.09 7.91 -38.32
CA HIS A 1187 -2.21 7.21 -38.91
C HIS A 1187 -2.24 5.73 -38.49
N PHE A 1188 -1.08 5.06 -38.47
CA PHE A 1188 -0.99 3.68 -38.06
C PHE A 1188 -1.42 3.48 -36.59
N VAL A 1189 -0.90 4.31 -35.69
CA VAL A 1189 -1.23 4.24 -34.25
C VAL A 1189 -2.71 4.56 -34.01
N LEU A 1190 -3.27 5.59 -34.65
CA LEU A 1190 -4.71 5.91 -34.53
C LEU A 1190 -5.61 4.76 -35.02
N ALA A 1191 -5.24 4.12 -36.12
CA ALA A 1191 -6.05 3.05 -36.71
C ALA A 1191 -6.03 1.75 -35.90
N HIS A 1192 -4.92 1.42 -35.23
CA HIS A 1192 -4.72 0.10 -34.61
C HIS A 1192 -4.57 0.10 -33.09
N TYR A 1193 -4.16 1.24 -32.49
CA TYR A 1193 -3.84 1.35 -31.06
C TYR A 1193 -4.68 2.43 -30.35
N SER A 1194 -5.66 3.04 -31.02
CA SER A 1194 -6.63 3.89 -30.32
C SER A 1194 -7.45 3.06 -29.32
N PRO A 1195 -7.96 3.68 -28.24
CA PRO A 1195 -8.81 2.98 -27.27
C PRO A 1195 -9.99 2.24 -27.90
N GLU A 1196 -10.60 2.83 -28.94
CA GLU A 1196 -11.70 2.22 -29.68
C GLU A 1196 -11.25 0.97 -30.46
N ALA A 1197 -10.11 1.05 -31.18
CA ALA A 1197 -9.59 -0.07 -31.95
C ALA A 1197 -9.18 -1.25 -31.04
N VAL A 1198 -8.49 -0.96 -29.96
CA VAL A 1198 -8.07 -1.98 -28.98
C VAL A 1198 -9.28 -2.55 -28.23
N GLY A 1199 -10.23 -1.69 -27.83
CA GLY A 1199 -11.45 -2.10 -27.17
C GLY A 1199 -12.25 -3.10 -27.98
N ARG A 1200 -12.34 -2.92 -29.31
CA ARG A 1200 -12.98 -3.90 -30.21
C ARG A 1200 -12.30 -5.27 -30.18
N ASN A 1201 -10.96 -5.30 -30.24
CA ASN A 1201 -10.21 -6.56 -30.20
C ASN A 1201 -10.43 -7.29 -28.86
N TYR A 1202 -10.42 -6.55 -27.75
CA TYR A 1202 -10.66 -7.11 -26.42
C TYR A 1202 -12.09 -7.64 -26.30
N LEU A 1203 -13.07 -6.86 -26.73
CA LEU A 1203 -14.48 -7.24 -26.71
C LEU A 1203 -14.73 -8.52 -27.52
N GLU A 1204 -14.19 -8.62 -28.73
CA GLU A 1204 -14.36 -9.79 -29.60
C GLU A 1204 -13.87 -11.07 -28.90
N ARG A 1205 -12.66 -11.03 -28.30
CA ARG A 1205 -12.14 -12.19 -27.58
C ARG A 1205 -12.95 -12.52 -26.32
N LEU A 1206 -13.33 -11.51 -25.54
CA LEU A 1206 -14.13 -11.71 -24.34
C LEU A 1206 -15.53 -12.27 -24.66
N GLN A 1207 -16.12 -11.89 -25.79
CA GLN A 1207 -17.37 -12.47 -26.28
C GLN A 1207 -17.20 -13.95 -26.67
N GLN A 1208 -16.10 -14.31 -27.33
CA GLN A 1208 -15.79 -15.72 -27.65
C GLN A 1208 -15.65 -16.57 -26.39
N LEU A 1209 -14.94 -16.08 -25.37
CA LEU A 1209 -14.79 -16.77 -24.08
C LEU A 1209 -16.14 -16.95 -23.36
N ASN A 1210 -16.99 -15.92 -23.40
CA ASN A 1210 -18.35 -15.99 -22.86
C ASN A 1210 -19.28 -16.93 -23.62
N ALA A 1211 -19.11 -17.07 -24.95
CA ALA A 1211 -19.88 -17.99 -25.79
C ALA A 1211 -19.44 -19.45 -25.62
N ALA A 1212 -18.14 -19.73 -25.58
CA ALA A 1212 -17.60 -21.06 -25.30
C ALA A 1212 -18.02 -21.57 -23.90
N SER A 1213 -18.11 -20.66 -22.92
CA SER A 1213 -18.63 -20.95 -21.57
C SER A 1213 -20.14 -21.24 -21.52
N LYS A 1214 -20.88 -21.08 -22.63
CA LYS A 1214 -22.33 -21.40 -22.76
C LYS A 1214 -22.59 -22.71 -23.51
N GLU A 1215 -21.67 -23.16 -24.38
CA GLU A 1215 -21.83 -24.42 -25.13
C GLU A 1215 -21.31 -25.66 -24.37
N GLY A 1216 -20.46 -25.46 -23.35
CA GLY A 1216 -19.95 -26.53 -22.48
C GLY A 1216 -20.69 -26.69 -21.13
N ALA A 1217 -21.82 -26.00 -20.93
CA ALA A 1217 -22.63 -26.03 -19.71
C ALA A 1217 -23.95 -26.80 -19.90
#